data_AF-A0AB38A5W3-F1
#
_entry.id   AF-A0AB38A5W3-F1
#
_cell.length_a   1.000
_cell.length_b   1.000
_cell.length_c   1.000
_cell.angle_alpha   90.00
_cell.angle_beta   90.00
_cell.angle_gamma   90.00
#
_symmetry.space_group_name_H-M   'P 1'
#
loop_
_entity.id
_entity.type
_entity.pdbx_description
1 polymer ?
#
loop_
_entity_poly.entity_id
_entity_poly.type
_entity_poly.pdbx_seq_one_letter_code
_entity_poly.pdbx_strand_id
1 'polypeptide(L)'
;MSQDTFDPSEGSPHADAAHAAHTADASNTAHAADQLTQQDPIFVAEQEHLTQTYNTLVELRDALNSELETAHKGAAQDLRDLSDEIRIDFGGADETMETLAAIETLNAVIDAYNQYHDFSVDKLRRILLALQRPYFAMVRLQMRPNQPARDIYIGAAGVTDNARRPLIVDWRSPVAETYYNQQMGKTSYLVDGKERRVTLELRRQYDIFRNTLHNYFDTTVAIQDSMLLNTLKRHHSEKLQAITATIQREQNQIVRHADVPALLVDGIAGSGKTSVLLQRIAYLFYQERETLRPDQVYLFTPNSVFESYIDQVLPSLGESNPQVFTWKSFMSQLGLSERNSGADDSPESLVALQAALSGLSFQDEDFKEIRMHDTVLLKSQQIASALAKFSQFPPSPKLIALTKDELHERLNRRLGQLAKNEDLQEEMLSLSLEEQVELFGESLNPVNDEETQAYAKRYVDLRFSDAHEEIEKVNWLRFDRIGMRMLKTDHLTAAEWLYLKMLITGINARDARFVLIDEVQDYTATQLIVLSRYFKRAHFMLLGDKHQAIFEGTASFEEIKDIFVQSHGAIEAIKLTTSYRSSPEITQLFGHLLDPSERRTLRSIHRPGVKPQVMAIENTDEYLACIRQAVAQAHEREGLTAVLCAHKDRVFWLAKQLGDTVVRVRDNEPLPKEGVILIDLALAKGLEFDEVIIPMLRQRSMTTQIYLAAACTLPSVELCTR
;
A
#
# COMPACT_ATOMS: atom_id res chain seq x y z
N MET A 1 61.87 63.59 12.81
CA MET A 1 62.00 64.26 14.12
C MET A 1 60.61 64.64 14.60
N SER A 2 60.21 64.08 15.74
CA SER A 2 59.33 64.62 16.79
C SER A 2 57.85 64.93 16.47
N GLN A 3 56.91 64.16 17.05
CA GLN A 3 56.02 64.47 18.22
C GLN A 3 54.70 65.15 17.79
N ASP A 4 53.50 64.93 18.34
CA ASP A 4 52.93 64.10 19.42
C ASP A 4 51.37 64.13 19.31
N THR A 5 50.69 63.05 19.73
CA THR A 5 49.34 62.90 20.36
C THR A 5 48.10 63.74 19.95
N PHE A 6 46.96 63.08 19.64
CA PHE A 6 45.69 63.17 20.41
C PHE A 6 44.57 62.21 19.90
N ASP A 7 43.71 61.84 20.86
CA ASP A 7 42.62 60.84 20.94
C ASP A 7 41.28 61.31 20.29
N PRO A 8 40.37 60.42 19.80
CA PRO A 8 39.07 60.80 19.26
C PRO A 8 37.94 60.56 20.27
N SER A 9 37.18 61.61 20.61
CA SER A 9 35.91 61.48 21.32
C SER A 9 34.87 62.41 20.70
N GLU A 10 33.85 61.87 20.05
CA GLU A 10 32.49 62.45 19.99
C GLU A 10 31.50 61.47 19.34
N GLY A 11 30.41 61.15 20.05
CA GLY A 11 29.31 60.30 19.57
C GLY A 11 28.34 59.92 20.70
N SER A 12 27.38 60.79 20.97
CA SER A 12 26.31 60.62 21.98
C SER A 12 25.11 59.81 21.44
N PRO A 13 24.33 59.11 22.30
CA PRO A 13 23.44 58.01 21.92
C PRO A 13 21.94 58.39 21.98
N HIS A 14 21.13 57.91 21.04
CA HIS A 14 19.68 57.72 21.22
C HIS A 14 19.12 56.85 20.10
N ALA A 15 18.95 55.54 20.35
CA ALA A 15 17.90 54.66 19.80
C ALA A 15 18.24 53.18 20.07
N ASP A 16 18.05 52.69 21.29
CA ASP A 16 18.10 51.24 21.57
C ASP A 16 17.28 50.86 22.82
N ALA A 17 16.02 51.34 22.89
CA ALA A 17 15.10 51.02 24.00
C ALA A 17 13.74 50.46 23.55
N ALA A 18 13.46 50.35 22.25
CA ALA A 18 12.17 49.89 21.74
C ALA A 18 12.14 48.41 21.32
N HIS A 19 13.29 47.77 21.09
CA HIS A 19 13.35 46.37 20.62
C HIS A 19 13.43 45.31 21.73
N ALA A 20 13.75 45.70 22.97
CA ALA A 20 13.89 44.79 24.11
C ALA A 20 12.58 44.52 24.88
N ALA A 21 11.52 45.31 24.65
CA ALA A 21 10.25 45.19 25.38
C ALA A 21 9.29 44.15 24.78
N HIS A 22 9.40 43.82 23.48
CA HIS A 22 8.49 42.88 22.81
C HIS A 22 8.95 41.41 22.80
N THR A 23 10.25 41.15 23.02
CA THR A 23 10.81 39.79 23.12
C THR A 23 10.80 39.25 24.54
N ALA A 24 10.77 40.12 25.55
CA ALA A 24 10.64 39.74 26.96
C ALA A 24 9.21 39.29 27.33
N ASP A 25 8.18 39.80 26.66
CA ASP A 25 6.78 39.52 27.01
C ASP A 25 6.26 38.18 26.43
N ALA A 26 6.76 37.77 25.24
CA ALA A 26 6.45 36.47 24.63
C ALA A 26 7.21 35.30 25.27
N SER A 27 8.44 35.55 25.75
CA SER A 27 9.23 34.56 26.48
C SER A 27 8.74 34.39 27.92
N ASN A 28 8.33 35.47 28.61
CA ASN A 28 7.71 35.36 29.93
C ASN A 28 6.33 34.70 29.91
N THR A 29 5.52 34.90 28.87
CA THR A 29 4.20 34.24 28.76
C THR A 29 4.32 32.75 28.42
N ALA A 30 5.30 32.35 27.61
CA ALA A 30 5.61 30.93 27.38
C ALA A 30 6.20 30.24 28.63
N HIS A 31 7.11 30.92 29.36
CA HIS A 31 7.66 30.39 30.62
C HIS A 31 6.63 30.34 31.74
N ALA A 32 5.70 31.30 31.81
CA ALA A 32 4.62 31.32 32.79
C ALA A 32 3.55 30.26 32.48
N ALA A 33 3.26 29.99 31.20
CA ALA A 33 2.39 28.89 30.80
C ALA A 33 3.00 27.53 31.15
N ASP A 34 4.29 27.29 30.85
CA ASP A 34 5.00 26.05 31.22
C ASP A 34 5.11 25.83 32.73
N GLN A 35 5.22 26.89 33.53
CA GLN A 35 5.24 26.81 35.00
C GLN A 35 3.86 26.51 35.61
N LEU A 36 2.77 26.91 34.95
CA LEU A 36 1.39 26.60 35.36
C LEU A 36 1.01 25.15 35.04
N THR A 37 1.50 24.57 33.93
CA THR A 37 1.26 23.16 33.57
C THR A 37 1.96 22.18 34.51
N GLN A 38 3.12 22.54 35.07
CA GLN A 38 3.87 21.69 36.02
C GLN A 38 3.28 21.67 37.45
N GLN A 39 2.29 22.52 37.77
CA GLN A 39 1.58 22.51 39.05
C GLN A 39 0.24 21.76 39.01
N ASP A 40 -0.17 21.25 37.83
CA ASP A 40 -1.39 20.46 37.69
C ASP A 40 -1.19 19.03 38.25
N PRO A 41 -1.93 18.63 39.31
CA PRO A 41 -1.79 17.30 39.89
C PRO A 41 -2.13 16.17 38.92
N ILE A 42 -2.97 16.42 37.91
CA ILE A 42 -3.29 15.45 36.87
C ILE A 42 -2.07 15.27 35.95
N PHE A 43 -1.48 16.36 35.48
CA PHE A 43 -0.29 16.31 34.63
C PHE A 43 0.84 15.52 35.31
N VAL A 44 1.09 15.78 36.60
CA VAL A 44 2.11 15.05 37.38
C VAL A 44 1.80 13.55 37.46
N ALA A 45 0.56 13.18 37.75
CA ALA A 45 0.15 11.78 37.83
C ALA A 45 0.27 11.06 36.47
N GLU A 46 -0.11 11.71 35.38
CA GLU A 46 -0.01 11.16 34.02
C GLU A 46 1.44 11.04 33.57
N GLN A 47 2.30 12.01 33.90
CA GLN A 47 3.73 11.95 33.64
C GLN A 47 4.39 10.81 34.44
N GLU A 48 4.00 10.59 35.70
CA GLU A 48 4.49 9.46 36.51
C GLU A 48 4.07 8.11 35.89
N HIS A 49 2.80 7.97 35.48
CA HIS A 49 2.31 6.79 34.80
C HIS A 49 3.04 6.52 33.47
N LEU A 50 3.25 7.57 32.67
CA LEU A 50 4.05 7.51 31.43
C LEU A 50 5.47 7.00 31.71
N THR A 51 6.13 7.53 32.74
CA THR A 51 7.49 7.11 33.09
C THR A 51 7.56 5.66 33.56
N GLN A 52 6.59 5.20 34.35
CA GLN A 52 6.51 3.79 34.73
C GLN A 52 6.31 2.90 33.50
N THR A 53 5.35 3.26 32.63
CA THR A 53 5.05 2.54 31.38
C THR A 53 6.29 2.47 30.48
N TYR A 54 6.96 3.61 30.28
CA TYR A 54 8.15 3.70 29.43
C TYR A 54 9.30 2.84 29.96
N ASN A 55 9.54 2.85 31.27
CA ASN A 55 10.57 1.99 31.89
C ASN A 55 10.24 0.51 31.70
N THR A 56 8.99 0.09 31.88
CA THR A 56 8.57 -1.28 31.60
C THR A 56 8.77 -1.66 30.12
N LEU A 57 8.50 -0.75 29.18
CA LEU A 57 8.77 -0.99 27.75
C LEU A 57 10.27 -1.16 27.47
N VAL A 58 11.12 -0.36 28.11
CA VAL A 58 12.58 -0.48 28.00
C VAL A 58 13.06 -1.84 28.55
N GLU A 59 12.58 -2.24 29.72
CA GLU A 59 12.90 -3.55 30.30
C GLU A 59 12.46 -4.72 29.40
N LEU A 60 11.24 -4.64 28.85
CA LEU A 60 10.73 -5.64 27.91
C LEU A 60 11.55 -5.71 26.62
N ARG A 61 11.95 -4.56 26.06
CA ARG A 61 12.82 -4.49 24.88
C ARG A 61 14.15 -5.18 25.18
N ASP A 62 14.81 -4.82 26.27
CA ASP A 62 16.14 -5.32 26.59
C ASP A 62 16.14 -6.82 26.88
N ALA A 63 15.12 -7.30 27.62
CA ALA A 63 14.92 -8.73 27.85
C ALA A 63 14.71 -9.51 26.55
N LEU A 64 13.82 -9.02 25.67
CA LEU A 64 13.50 -9.68 24.41
C LEU A 64 14.68 -9.65 23.41
N ASN A 65 15.46 -8.57 23.40
CA ASN A 65 16.64 -8.46 22.56
C ASN A 65 17.74 -9.43 23.02
N SER A 66 17.94 -9.56 24.34
CA SER A 66 18.85 -10.56 24.89
C SER A 66 18.39 -11.98 24.59
N GLU A 67 17.08 -12.25 24.62
CA GLU A 67 16.49 -13.55 24.30
C GLU A 67 16.66 -13.90 22.81
N LEU A 68 16.46 -12.94 21.91
CA LEU A 68 16.69 -13.14 20.47
C LEU A 68 18.16 -13.46 20.16
N GLU A 69 19.11 -12.77 20.81
CA GLU A 69 20.53 -13.04 20.62
C GLU A 69 20.95 -14.43 21.14
N THR A 70 20.42 -14.86 22.28
CA THR A 70 20.73 -16.19 22.84
C THR A 70 20.06 -17.29 22.04
N ALA A 71 18.78 -17.13 21.68
CA ALA A 71 18.04 -18.09 20.87
C ALA A 71 18.67 -18.29 19.49
N HIS A 72 19.09 -17.22 18.81
CA HIS A 72 19.75 -17.32 17.50
C HIS A 72 21.11 -18.05 17.58
N LYS A 73 21.89 -17.82 18.64
CA LYS A 73 23.16 -18.55 18.85
C LYS A 73 22.94 -20.03 19.15
N GLY A 74 21.93 -20.34 19.96
CA GLY A 74 21.53 -21.71 20.28
C GLY A 74 21.02 -22.47 19.04
N ALA A 75 20.07 -21.89 18.31
CA ALA A 75 19.50 -22.49 17.09
C ALA A 75 20.57 -22.77 16.03
N ALA A 76 21.53 -21.85 15.82
CA ALA A 76 22.63 -22.06 14.89
C ALA A 76 23.56 -23.22 15.29
N GLN A 77 23.72 -23.47 16.59
CA GLN A 77 24.50 -24.60 17.09
C GLN A 77 23.70 -25.91 16.94
N ASP A 78 22.44 -25.92 17.38
CA ASP A 78 21.55 -27.08 17.28
C ASP A 78 21.37 -27.56 15.83
N LEU A 79 21.23 -26.62 14.88
CA LEU A 79 21.12 -26.95 13.45
C LEU A 79 22.40 -27.56 12.88
N ARG A 80 23.57 -27.15 13.37
CA ARG A 80 24.85 -27.78 12.98
C ARG A 80 24.95 -29.19 13.55
N ASP A 81 24.67 -29.34 14.83
CA ASP A 81 24.74 -30.64 15.51
C ASP A 81 23.76 -31.64 14.86
N LEU A 82 22.53 -31.22 14.57
CA LEU A 82 21.55 -32.04 13.84
C LEU A 82 21.97 -32.33 12.40
N SER A 83 22.52 -31.35 11.69
CA SER A 83 23.01 -31.55 10.32
C SER A 83 24.19 -32.52 10.27
N ASP A 84 25.05 -32.55 11.29
CA ASP A 84 26.20 -33.45 11.38
C ASP A 84 25.77 -34.90 11.72
N GLU A 85 24.64 -35.09 12.40
CA GLU A 85 24.07 -36.41 12.73
C GLU A 85 23.33 -37.08 11.55
N ILE A 86 22.86 -36.30 10.58
CA ILE A 86 22.11 -36.83 9.42
C ILE A 86 23.10 -37.46 8.43
N ARG A 87 23.10 -38.78 8.36
CA ARG A 87 23.76 -39.53 7.28
C ARG A 87 22.83 -39.63 6.08
N ILE A 88 23.18 -38.94 5.01
CA ILE A 88 22.48 -39.02 3.74
C ILE A 88 22.90 -40.32 3.05
N ASP A 89 21.99 -41.30 2.97
CA ASP A 89 22.21 -42.57 2.28
C ASP A 89 20.98 -42.91 1.41
N PHE A 90 21.22 -43.07 0.11
CA PHE A 90 20.18 -43.35 -0.88
C PHE A 90 20.38 -44.72 -1.56
N GLY A 91 21.20 -45.60 -0.98
CA GLY A 91 21.57 -46.89 -1.58
C GLY A 91 20.45 -47.93 -1.70
N GLY A 92 19.29 -47.70 -1.06
CA GLY A 92 18.12 -48.59 -1.13
C GLY A 92 16.81 -47.91 -0.70
N ALA A 93 15.69 -48.58 -0.93
CA ALA A 93 14.35 -48.01 -0.70
C ALA A 93 14.04 -47.73 0.79
N ASP A 94 14.66 -48.48 1.70
CA ASP A 94 14.50 -48.26 3.15
C ASP A 94 15.42 -47.12 3.62
N GLU A 95 16.67 -47.07 3.14
CA GLU A 95 17.65 -46.05 3.47
C GLU A 95 17.26 -44.66 2.94
N THR A 96 16.73 -44.62 1.70
CA THR A 96 16.15 -43.39 1.12
C THR A 96 14.97 -42.88 1.95
N MET A 97 14.13 -43.77 2.49
CA MET A 97 12.98 -43.38 3.32
C MET A 97 13.43 -42.85 4.70
N GLU A 98 14.46 -43.44 5.30
CA GLU A 98 15.08 -42.93 6.53
C GLU A 98 15.72 -41.55 6.32
N THR A 99 16.45 -41.36 5.22
CA THR A 99 17.06 -40.08 4.87
C THR A 99 16.01 -38.99 4.64
N LEU A 100 14.93 -39.30 3.92
CA LEU A 100 13.82 -38.35 3.70
C LEU A 100 13.12 -37.99 5.01
N ALA A 101 12.89 -38.96 5.91
CA ALA A 101 12.32 -38.69 7.22
C ALA A 101 13.24 -37.80 8.08
N ALA A 102 14.55 -38.00 8.02
CA ALA A 102 15.52 -37.17 8.74
C ALA A 102 15.61 -35.72 8.19
N ILE A 103 15.47 -35.53 6.88
CA ILE A 103 15.39 -34.21 6.27
C ILE A 103 14.07 -33.52 6.66
N GLU A 104 12.95 -34.26 6.68
CA GLU A 104 11.65 -33.72 7.08
C GLU A 104 11.65 -33.26 8.55
N THR A 105 12.28 -34.02 9.45
CA THR A 105 12.43 -33.59 10.86
C THR A 105 13.31 -32.35 10.99
N LEU A 106 14.41 -32.26 10.24
CA LEU A 106 15.26 -31.06 10.24
C LEU A 106 14.47 -29.84 9.74
N ASN A 107 13.74 -29.96 8.64
CA ASN A 107 12.89 -28.90 8.11
C ASN A 107 11.83 -28.47 9.13
N ALA A 108 11.18 -29.42 9.81
CA ALA A 108 10.22 -29.10 10.86
C ALA A 108 10.83 -28.33 12.04
N VAL A 109 12.08 -28.65 12.41
CA VAL A 109 12.83 -27.91 13.45
C VAL A 109 13.20 -26.51 12.97
N ILE A 110 13.67 -26.37 11.73
CA ILE A 110 13.96 -25.07 11.09
C ILE A 110 12.70 -24.20 11.07
N ASP A 111 11.57 -24.76 10.64
CA ASP A 111 10.29 -24.06 10.57
C ASP A 111 9.83 -23.60 11.96
N ALA A 112 9.97 -24.44 12.98
CA ALA A 112 9.64 -24.08 14.35
C ALA A 112 10.53 -22.94 14.88
N TYR A 113 11.83 -22.96 14.58
CA TYR A 113 12.75 -21.88 14.93
C TYR A 113 12.42 -20.58 14.21
N ASN A 114 12.15 -20.64 12.91
CA ASN A 114 11.75 -19.48 12.12
C ASN A 114 10.46 -18.86 12.65
N GLN A 115 9.43 -19.67 12.96
CA GLN A 115 8.18 -19.17 13.55
C GLN A 115 8.41 -18.50 14.91
N TYR A 116 9.24 -19.07 15.78
CA TYR A 116 9.58 -18.48 17.07
C TYR A 116 10.34 -17.16 16.91
N HIS A 117 11.29 -17.13 15.99
CA HIS A 117 12.07 -15.96 15.67
C HIS A 117 11.17 -14.84 15.15
N ASP A 118 10.34 -15.11 14.14
CA ASP A 118 9.41 -14.16 13.54
C ASP A 118 8.44 -13.58 14.58
N PHE A 119 7.88 -14.42 15.45
CA PHE A 119 7.01 -13.98 16.54
C PHE A 119 7.73 -13.02 17.50
N SER A 120 8.97 -13.35 17.87
CA SER A 120 9.77 -12.55 18.80
C SER A 120 10.22 -11.23 18.18
N VAL A 121 10.59 -11.24 16.90
CA VAL A 121 10.90 -10.03 16.12
C VAL A 121 9.69 -9.12 15.99
N ASP A 122 8.50 -9.67 15.71
CA ASP A 122 7.26 -8.88 15.64
C ASP A 122 6.91 -8.25 16.99
N LYS A 123 7.05 -9.02 18.09
CA LYS A 123 6.87 -8.50 19.45
C LYS A 123 7.85 -7.36 19.76
N LEU A 124 9.11 -7.49 19.37
CA LEU A 124 10.12 -6.44 19.54
C LEU A 124 9.75 -5.19 18.73
N ARG A 125 9.31 -5.36 17.48
CA ARG A 125 8.86 -4.27 16.61
C ARG A 125 7.74 -3.45 17.26
N ARG A 126 6.73 -4.12 17.84
CA ARG A 126 5.63 -3.46 18.57
C ARG A 126 6.12 -2.67 19.77
N ILE A 127 7.06 -3.21 20.54
CA ILE A 127 7.66 -2.52 21.70
C ILE A 127 8.44 -1.29 21.23
N LEU A 128 9.22 -1.39 20.14
CA LEU A 128 9.98 -0.27 19.59
C LEU A 128 9.06 0.86 19.10
N LEU A 129 7.91 0.52 18.50
CA LEU A 129 6.88 1.50 18.13
C LEU A 129 6.29 2.19 19.38
N ALA A 130 5.92 1.41 20.40
CA ALA A 130 5.43 1.96 21.66
C ALA A 130 6.48 2.83 22.38
N LEU A 131 7.77 2.53 22.26
CA LEU A 131 8.82 3.37 22.87
C LEU A 131 8.91 4.77 22.24
N GLN A 132 8.51 4.97 20.99
CA GLN A 132 8.47 6.33 20.43
C GLN A 132 7.29 7.12 21.00
N ARG A 133 6.10 6.52 21.02
CA ARG A 133 4.86 7.10 21.55
C ARG A 133 4.03 6.00 22.20
N PRO A 134 4.13 5.81 23.54
CA PRO A 134 3.52 4.66 24.23
C PRO A 134 2.01 4.55 24.02
N TYR A 135 1.31 5.66 24.15
CA TYR A 135 -0.13 5.78 23.92
C TYR A 135 -0.43 7.22 23.51
N PHE A 136 -1.54 7.40 22.79
CA PHE A 136 -2.02 8.73 22.39
C PHE A 136 -3.34 9.09 23.07
N ALA A 137 -4.02 8.14 23.69
CA ALA A 137 -5.31 8.34 24.34
C ALA A 137 -5.51 7.43 25.55
N MET A 138 -6.44 7.82 26.42
CA MET A 138 -6.97 7.00 27.50
C MET A 138 -8.49 7.15 27.59
N VAL A 139 -9.16 6.03 27.88
CA VAL A 139 -10.58 6.02 28.23
C VAL A 139 -10.77 5.39 29.61
N ARG A 140 -11.60 6.02 30.44
CA ARG A 140 -12.05 5.45 31.71
C ARG A 140 -13.38 4.76 31.50
N LEU A 141 -13.39 3.43 31.58
CA LEU A 141 -14.55 2.60 31.32
C LEU A 141 -15.05 1.91 32.58
N GLN A 142 -16.34 2.09 32.88
CA GLN A 142 -17.07 1.28 33.83
C GLN A 142 -17.68 0.07 33.11
N MET A 143 -17.06 -1.10 33.29
CA MET A 143 -17.49 -2.35 32.65
C MET A 143 -18.78 -2.92 33.25
N ARG A 144 -19.00 -2.70 34.56
CA ARG A 144 -20.17 -3.17 35.30
C ARG A 144 -20.57 -2.11 36.34
N PRO A 145 -21.87 -1.85 36.58
CA PRO A 145 -22.31 -0.82 37.54
C PRO A 145 -21.74 -0.95 38.97
N ASN A 146 -21.43 -2.18 39.40
CA ASN A 146 -20.93 -2.49 40.75
C ASN A 146 -19.40 -2.60 40.82
N GLN A 147 -18.68 -2.22 39.77
CA GLN A 147 -17.22 -2.24 39.75
C GLN A 147 -16.68 -0.83 39.50
N PRO A 148 -15.51 -0.50 40.09
CA PRO A 148 -14.84 0.76 39.77
C PRO A 148 -14.47 0.80 38.29
N ALA A 149 -14.53 1.98 37.70
CA ALA A 149 -14.06 2.20 36.35
C ALA A 149 -12.55 1.94 36.26
N ARG A 150 -12.10 1.57 35.07
CA ARG A 150 -10.69 1.26 34.78
C ARG A 150 -10.20 2.14 33.65
N ASP A 151 -8.96 2.57 33.78
CA ASP A 151 -8.27 3.32 32.74
C ASP A 151 -7.70 2.35 31.72
N ILE A 152 -7.95 2.66 30.45
CA ILE A 152 -7.47 1.89 29.30
C ILE A 152 -6.69 2.86 28.42
N TYR A 153 -5.38 2.67 28.37
CA TYR A 153 -4.47 3.43 27.52
C TYR A 153 -4.44 2.82 26.12
N ILE A 154 -4.62 3.66 25.11
CA ILE A 154 -4.75 3.27 23.70
C ILE A 154 -3.54 3.79 22.93
N GLY A 155 -2.84 2.90 22.24
CA GLY A 155 -1.64 3.19 21.46
C GLY A 155 -1.66 2.59 20.07
N ALA A 156 -0.61 2.89 19.30
CA ALA A 156 -0.44 2.37 17.94
C ALA A 156 -0.28 0.84 17.92
N ALA A 157 0.38 0.27 18.94
CA ALA A 157 0.58 -1.16 19.09
C ALA A 157 0.18 -1.61 20.51
N GLY A 158 -0.48 -2.77 20.60
CA GLY A 158 -0.79 -3.38 21.89
C GLY A 158 0.44 -4.00 22.55
N VAL A 159 0.63 -3.74 23.84
CA VAL A 159 1.72 -4.31 24.65
C VAL A 159 1.17 -4.86 25.97
N THR A 160 1.60 -6.06 26.34
CA THR A 160 1.27 -6.69 27.62
C THR A 160 2.49 -6.76 28.52
N ASP A 161 2.30 -6.61 29.82
CA ASP A 161 3.35 -6.86 30.82
C ASP A 161 3.67 -8.36 30.97
N ASN A 162 4.68 -8.67 31.79
CA ASN A 162 5.09 -10.05 32.10
C ASN A 162 3.97 -10.89 32.76
N ALA A 163 2.99 -10.26 33.40
CA ALA A 163 1.82 -10.90 33.99
C ALA A 163 0.65 -11.05 33.00
N ARG A 164 0.88 -10.79 31.70
CA ARG A 164 -0.11 -10.78 30.61
C ARG A 164 -1.25 -9.77 30.81
N ARG A 165 -1.03 -8.73 31.60
CA ARG A 165 -1.97 -7.61 31.73
C ARG A 165 -1.70 -6.62 30.59
N PRO A 166 -2.75 -6.10 29.94
CA PRO A 166 -2.58 -5.11 28.89
C PRO A 166 -2.06 -3.81 29.50
N LEU A 167 -0.82 -3.44 29.15
CA LEU A 167 -0.22 -2.16 29.50
C LEU A 167 -0.70 -1.07 28.55
N ILE A 168 -0.68 -1.39 27.25
CA ILE A 168 -1.20 -0.56 26.16
C ILE A 168 -2.15 -1.41 25.34
N VAL A 169 -3.35 -0.90 25.11
CA VAL A 169 -4.33 -1.51 24.22
C VAL A 169 -4.14 -0.97 22.81
N ASP A 170 -4.11 -1.88 21.84
CA ASP A 170 -4.04 -1.53 20.43
C ASP A 170 -5.31 -0.77 19.99
N TRP A 171 -5.15 0.32 19.24
CA TRP A 171 -6.26 1.11 18.70
C TRP A 171 -7.27 0.31 17.87
N ARG A 172 -6.86 -0.85 17.33
CA ARG A 172 -7.70 -1.75 16.53
C ARG A 172 -8.54 -2.69 17.38
N SER A 173 -8.19 -2.83 18.66
CA SER A 173 -8.98 -3.62 19.60
C SER A 173 -10.43 -3.15 19.62
N PRO A 174 -11.42 -4.06 19.77
CA PRO A 174 -12.81 -3.65 19.82
C PRO A 174 -13.12 -2.71 21.00
N VAL A 175 -12.43 -2.85 22.14
CA VAL A 175 -12.64 -1.93 23.28
C VAL A 175 -12.24 -0.48 22.95
N ALA A 176 -11.28 -0.28 22.04
CA ALA A 176 -10.86 1.05 21.59
C ALA A 176 -11.95 1.75 20.77
N GLU A 177 -12.97 1.04 20.28
CA GLU A 177 -14.15 1.66 19.64
C GLU A 177 -14.84 2.67 20.56
N THR A 178 -14.79 2.44 21.88
CA THR A 178 -15.35 3.36 22.87
C THR A 178 -14.69 4.75 22.87
N TYR A 179 -13.42 4.86 22.44
CA TYR A 179 -12.73 6.14 22.29
C TYR A 179 -13.24 6.92 21.06
N TYR A 180 -13.38 6.22 19.94
CA TYR A 180 -13.79 6.80 18.65
C TYR A 180 -15.31 7.03 18.56
N ASN A 181 -16.11 6.36 19.38
CA ASN A 181 -17.54 6.57 19.47
C ASN A 181 -17.84 7.91 20.20
N GLN A 182 -18.73 8.74 19.64
CA GLN A 182 -18.89 10.15 20.05
C GLN A 182 -19.76 10.37 21.30
N GLN A 183 -20.25 9.32 21.96
CA GLN A 183 -21.16 9.45 23.09
C GLN A 183 -20.45 9.14 24.41
N MET A 184 -20.26 10.17 25.24
CA MET A 184 -19.96 9.98 26.67
C MET A 184 -21.14 9.29 27.37
N GLY A 185 -20.86 8.54 28.44
CA GLY A 185 -21.88 7.78 29.15
C GLY A 185 -22.09 6.37 28.58
N LYS A 186 -23.33 5.87 28.56
CA LYS A 186 -23.63 4.48 28.18
C LYS A 186 -23.31 4.24 26.72
N THR A 187 -22.42 3.29 26.46
CA THR A 187 -21.98 2.89 25.12
C THR A 187 -21.79 1.37 25.06
N SER A 188 -21.47 0.85 23.88
CA SER A 188 -21.15 -0.55 23.70
C SER A 188 -20.13 -0.75 22.58
N TYR A 189 -19.49 -1.92 22.60
CA TYR A 189 -18.58 -2.39 21.56
C TYR A 189 -18.78 -3.89 21.33
N LEU A 190 -18.42 -4.39 20.15
CA LEU A 190 -18.61 -5.79 19.76
C LEU A 190 -17.31 -6.60 19.89
N VAL A 191 -17.33 -7.69 20.66
CA VAL A 191 -16.21 -8.66 20.73
C VAL A 191 -16.74 -10.03 20.42
N ASP A 192 -16.16 -10.71 19.43
CA ASP A 192 -16.54 -12.07 19.01
C ASP A 192 -18.05 -12.21 18.75
N GLY A 193 -18.64 -11.21 18.09
CA GLY A 193 -20.09 -11.15 17.81
C GLY A 193 -20.98 -10.86 19.03
N LYS A 194 -20.40 -10.59 20.21
CA LYS A 194 -21.14 -10.29 21.45
C LYS A 194 -21.02 -8.82 21.82
N GLU A 195 -22.16 -8.17 22.00
CA GLU A 195 -22.21 -6.79 22.48
C GLU A 195 -21.77 -6.71 23.95
N ARG A 196 -20.81 -5.83 24.24
CA ARG A 196 -20.38 -5.47 25.60
C ARG A 196 -20.82 -4.06 25.89
N ARG A 197 -21.76 -3.92 26.83
CA ARG A 197 -22.25 -2.61 27.30
C ARG A 197 -21.35 -2.07 28.40
N VAL A 198 -20.93 -0.82 28.28
CA VAL A 198 -20.03 -0.12 29.21
C VAL A 198 -20.47 1.32 29.39
N THR A 199 -19.95 1.99 30.42
CA THR A 199 -20.12 3.44 30.59
C THR A 199 -18.76 4.12 30.42
N LEU A 200 -18.66 5.03 29.46
CA LEU A 200 -17.50 5.89 29.26
C LEU A 200 -17.60 7.09 30.20
N GLU A 201 -16.68 7.17 31.17
CA GLU A 201 -16.65 8.24 32.17
C GLU A 201 -15.69 9.38 31.80
N LEU A 202 -14.56 9.03 31.18
CA LEU A 202 -13.53 9.98 30.78
C LEU A 202 -12.94 9.57 29.44
N ARG A 203 -12.66 10.57 28.60
CA ARG A 203 -11.83 10.43 27.40
C ARG A 203 -10.76 11.51 27.47
N ARG A 204 -9.51 11.06 27.44
CA ARG A 204 -8.32 11.89 27.49
C ARG A 204 -7.44 11.61 26.28
N GLN A 205 -6.89 12.66 25.70
CA GLN A 205 -5.89 12.59 24.64
C GLN A 205 -4.58 13.15 25.16
N TYR A 206 -3.46 12.61 24.68
CA TYR A 206 -2.13 13.01 25.10
C TYR A 206 -1.27 13.45 23.92
N ASP A 207 -0.40 14.41 24.19
CA ASP A 207 0.74 14.78 23.36
C ASP A 207 2.00 14.30 24.08
N ILE A 208 2.58 13.20 23.59
CA ILE A 208 3.69 12.48 24.22
C ILE A 208 4.78 12.24 23.20
N PHE A 209 6.03 12.46 23.63
CA PHE A 209 7.21 11.98 22.91
C PHE A 209 8.10 11.20 23.87
N ARG A 210 8.29 9.91 23.59
CA ARG A 210 9.03 8.96 24.42
C ARG A 210 8.54 8.97 25.87
N ASN A 211 9.35 9.48 26.79
CA ASN A 211 9.07 9.56 28.22
C ASN A 211 8.59 10.95 28.68
N THR A 212 8.30 11.86 27.74
CA THR A 212 7.91 13.22 28.06
C THR A 212 6.46 13.46 27.66
N LEU A 213 5.63 13.81 28.64
CA LEU A 213 4.30 14.35 28.41
C LEU A 213 4.45 15.84 28.09
N HIS A 214 3.99 16.25 26.91
CA HIS A 214 3.95 17.66 26.53
C HIS A 214 2.62 18.30 26.93
N ASN A 215 1.50 17.60 26.70
CA ASN A 215 0.17 18.10 27.04
C ASN A 215 -0.88 16.98 27.13
N TYR A 216 -2.03 17.26 27.75
CA TYR A 216 -3.19 16.38 27.74
C TYR A 216 -4.51 17.16 27.62
N PHE A 217 -5.54 16.52 27.08
CA PHE A 217 -6.85 17.13 26.86
C PHE A 217 -8.00 16.17 27.17
N ASP A 218 -8.94 16.60 28.00
CA ASP A 218 -10.19 15.88 28.22
C ASP A 218 -11.25 16.36 27.23
N THR A 219 -11.87 15.43 26.50
CA THR A 219 -12.81 15.77 25.44
C THR A 219 -14.16 15.08 25.64
N THR A 220 -15.25 15.85 25.65
CA THR A 220 -16.63 15.32 25.69
C THR A 220 -17.15 14.92 24.30
N VAL A 221 -16.62 15.54 23.24
CA VAL A 221 -16.80 15.14 21.85
C VAL A 221 -15.40 14.95 21.24
N ALA A 222 -15.19 13.90 20.43
CA ALA A 222 -13.90 13.68 19.74
C ALA A 222 -13.52 14.83 18.78
N ILE A 223 -14.42 15.79 18.58
CA ILE A 223 -14.32 16.90 17.65
C ILE A 223 -13.87 18.13 18.44
N GLN A 224 -12.55 18.32 18.61
CA GLN A 224 -11.94 19.65 18.82
C GLN A 224 -10.42 19.60 18.57
N ASP A 225 -10.03 19.19 17.36
CA ASP A 225 -8.65 19.11 16.84
C ASP A 225 -7.88 20.44 16.71
N SER A 226 -8.43 21.54 17.22
CA SER A 226 -7.83 22.86 17.04
C SER A 226 -6.45 23.00 17.69
N MET A 227 -6.06 22.12 18.63
CA MET A 227 -4.78 22.18 19.34
C MET A 227 -3.78 21.11 18.89
N LEU A 228 -4.21 19.92 18.46
CA LEU A 228 -3.33 18.90 17.85
C LEU A 228 -2.71 19.39 16.53
N LEU A 229 -3.48 20.15 15.75
CA LEU A 229 -3.01 20.80 14.52
C LEU A 229 -1.86 21.81 14.78
N ASN A 230 -1.80 22.43 15.97
CA ASN A 230 -0.72 23.34 16.33
C ASN A 230 0.58 22.60 16.67
N THR A 231 0.51 21.40 17.26
CA THR A 231 1.67 20.55 17.51
C THR A 231 2.20 19.94 16.21
N LEU A 232 1.31 19.53 15.29
CA LEU A 232 1.67 19.01 13.96
C LEU A 232 2.42 20.03 13.09
N LYS A 233 2.18 21.34 13.27
CA LYS A 233 2.96 22.40 12.61
C LYS A 233 4.43 22.47 13.06
N ARG A 234 4.78 22.00 14.26
CA ARG A 234 6.16 22.10 14.78
C ARG A 234 7.08 20.96 14.35
N HIS A 235 6.52 19.83 13.92
CA HIS A 235 7.30 18.64 13.54
C HIS A 235 6.94 18.19 12.13
N HIS A 236 7.40 18.95 11.13
CA HIS A 236 7.13 18.73 9.70
C HIS A 236 7.48 17.30 9.22
N SER A 237 8.43 16.61 9.85
CA SER A 237 8.84 15.24 9.47
C SER A 237 7.98 14.11 10.05
N GLU A 238 7.05 14.38 10.97
CA GLU A 238 6.28 13.35 11.71
C GLU A 238 4.78 13.35 11.43
N LYS A 239 4.29 14.15 10.46
CA LYS A 239 2.86 14.20 10.06
C LYS A 239 2.29 12.79 9.75
N LEU A 240 3.13 11.87 9.30
CA LEU A 240 2.76 10.50 8.89
C LEU A 240 2.46 9.55 10.06
N GLN A 241 3.05 9.77 11.24
CA GLN A 241 2.86 8.89 12.41
C GLN A 241 1.58 9.23 13.22
N ALA A 242 0.96 10.38 12.98
CA ALA A 242 -0.20 10.88 13.74
C ALA A 242 -1.56 10.43 13.18
N ILE A 243 -1.58 9.55 12.17
CA ILE A 243 -2.79 9.18 11.41
C ILE A 243 -3.80 8.45 12.29
N THR A 244 -3.38 7.62 13.26
CA THR A 244 -4.29 6.86 14.16
C THR A 244 -4.94 7.68 15.28
N ALA A 245 -4.24 8.71 15.77
CA ALA A 245 -4.74 9.57 16.85
C ALA A 245 -5.83 10.55 16.36
N THR A 246 -5.90 10.76 15.05
CA THR A 246 -6.79 11.73 14.38
C THR A 246 -7.98 11.08 13.67
N ILE A 247 -8.18 9.76 13.82
CA ILE A 247 -9.30 9.05 13.18
C ILE A 247 -10.63 9.61 13.65
N GLN A 248 -11.40 10.09 12.69
CA GLN A 248 -12.69 10.71 12.92
C GLN A 248 -13.79 9.66 12.90
N ARG A 249 -14.97 9.97 13.43
CA ARG A 249 -16.07 8.99 13.52
C ARG A 249 -16.45 8.40 12.17
N GLU A 250 -16.64 9.24 11.15
CA GLU A 250 -17.03 8.78 9.80
C GLU A 250 -15.92 7.92 9.16
N GLN A 251 -14.65 8.25 9.42
CA GLN A 251 -13.49 7.47 8.98
C GLN A 251 -13.42 6.12 9.70
N ASN A 252 -13.59 6.11 11.03
CA ASN A 252 -13.62 4.89 11.84
C ASN A 252 -14.76 3.94 11.43
N GLN A 253 -15.92 4.48 11.03
CA GLN A 253 -17.03 3.67 10.51
C GLN A 253 -16.64 2.89 9.25
N ILE A 254 -15.82 3.48 8.39
CA ILE A 254 -15.31 2.82 7.19
C ILE A 254 -14.18 1.85 7.55
N VAL A 255 -13.24 2.27 8.39
CA VAL A 255 -12.12 1.43 8.84
C VAL A 255 -12.61 0.16 9.52
N ARG A 256 -13.71 0.20 10.27
CA ARG A 256 -14.31 -0.94 10.99
C ARG A 256 -15.56 -1.50 10.31
N HIS A 257 -15.79 -1.14 9.04
CA HIS A 257 -16.95 -1.64 8.31
C HIS A 257 -16.96 -3.16 8.20
N ALA A 258 -18.13 -3.78 8.03
CA ALA A 258 -18.21 -5.21 7.76
C ALA A 258 -17.56 -5.56 6.41
N ASP A 259 -17.01 -6.78 6.31
CA ASP A 259 -16.42 -7.30 5.08
C ASP A 259 -17.53 -7.70 4.09
N VAL A 260 -17.94 -6.72 3.28
CA VAL A 260 -18.95 -6.87 2.22
C VAL A 260 -18.26 -7.23 0.90
N PRO A 261 -18.97 -7.81 -0.09
CA PRO A 261 -18.36 -8.17 -1.37
C PRO A 261 -17.68 -6.98 -2.08
N ALA A 262 -18.32 -5.80 -2.05
CA ALA A 262 -17.75 -4.56 -2.52
C ALA A 262 -18.25 -3.36 -1.69
N LEU A 263 -17.34 -2.45 -1.33
CA LEU A 263 -17.62 -1.19 -0.64
C LEU A 263 -17.09 -0.02 -1.47
N LEU A 264 -17.96 0.92 -1.85
CA LEU A 264 -17.61 2.18 -2.51
C LEU A 264 -17.62 3.33 -1.50
N VAL A 265 -16.48 4.00 -1.33
CA VAL A 265 -16.33 5.18 -0.49
C VAL A 265 -16.22 6.42 -1.38
N ASP A 266 -17.29 7.22 -1.39
CA ASP A 266 -17.36 8.51 -2.08
C ASP A 266 -16.95 9.62 -1.10
N GLY A 267 -15.67 9.97 -1.11
CA GLY A 267 -15.11 10.92 -0.17
C GLY A 267 -14.66 12.20 -0.83
N ILE A 268 -15.19 13.33 -0.34
CA ILE A 268 -14.78 14.63 -0.83
C ILE A 268 -13.28 14.85 -0.65
N ALA A 269 -12.72 15.79 -1.41
CA ALA A 269 -11.35 16.18 -1.24
C ALA A 269 -10.97 16.65 0.18
N GLY A 270 -9.77 16.24 0.62
CA GLY A 270 -9.28 16.52 1.98
C GLY A 270 -10.00 15.73 3.09
N SER A 271 -10.87 14.76 2.76
CA SER A 271 -11.51 13.88 3.74
C SER A 271 -10.60 12.80 4.33
N GLY A 272 -9.38 12.63 3.80
CA GLY A 272 -8.42 11.62 4.28
C GLY A 272 -8.69 10.19 3.78
N LYS A 273 -9.30 10.03 2.59
CA LYS A 273 -9.58 8.72 1.95
C LYS A 273 -8.41 7.75 2.02
N THR A 274 -7.25 8.19 1.56
CA THR A 274 -6.02 7.39 1.55
C THR A 274 -5.56 6.97 2.95
N SER A 275 -5.75 7.82 3.97
CA SER A 275 -5.48 7.42 5.36
C SER A 275 -6.50 6.42 5.88
N VAL A 276 -7.78 6.56 5.53
CA VAL A 276 -8.84 5.57 5.84
C VAL A 276 -8.51 4.22 5.22
N LEU A 277 -8.02 4.22 3.97
CA LEU A 277 -7.60 3.04 3.25
C LEU A 277 -6.47 2.30 3.98
N LEU A 278 -5.39 3.00 4.34
CA LEU A 278 -4.26 2.39 5.05
C LEU A 278 -4.66 1.89 6.44
N GLN A 279 -5.50 2.64 7.15
CA GLN A 279 -6.05 2.21 8.43
C GLN A 279 -6.94 0.99 8.31
N ARG A 280 -7.73 0.88 7.22
CA ARG A 280 -8.52 -0.31 6.94
C ARG A 280 -7.61 -1.52 6.74
N ILE A 281 -6.53 -1.39 5.96
CA ILE A 281 -5.55 -2.48 5.76
C ILE A 281 -4.95 -2.91 7.10
N ALA A 282 -4.48 -1.95 7.92
CA ALA A 282 -3.93 -2.25 9.24
C ALA A 282 -4.97 -2.88 10.19
N TYR A 283 -6.24 -2.50 10.07
CA TYR A 283 -7.35 -3.10 10.81
C TYR A 283 -7.64 -4.54 10.36
N LEU A 284 -7.64 -4.81 9.04
CA LEU A 284 -7.83 -6.15 8.48
C LEU A 284 -6.74 -7.10 8.95
N PHE A 285 -5.47 -6.68 8.87
CA PHE A 285 -4.35 -7.51 9.38
C PHE A 285 -4.48 -7.76 10.88
N TYR A 286 -4.98 -6.82 11.67
CA TYR A 286 -5.20 -7.07 13.10
C TYR A 286 -6.35 -8.05 13.37
N GLN A 287 -7.49 -7.83 12.72
CA GLN A 287 -8.69 -8.64 12.90
C GLN A 287 -8.45 -10.09 12.46
N GLU A 288 -7.66 -10.28 11.40
CA GLU A 288 -7.40 -11.58 10.79
C GLU A 288 -5.94 -12.02 10.90
N ARG A 289 -5.20 -11.55 11.89
CA ARG A 289 -3.74 -11.79 12.06
C ARG A 289 -3.30 -13.25 12.06
N GLU A 290 -4.22 -14.19 12.31
CA GLU A 290 -3.97 -15.63 12.30
C GLU A 290 -4.19 -16.27 10.92
N THR A 291 -4.90 -15.60 10.01
CA THR A 291 -5.40 -16.20 8.75
C THR A 291 -5.14 -15.36 7.50
N LEU A 292 -4.89 -14.06 7.64
CA LEU A 292 -4.66 -13.14 6.54
C LEU A 292 -3.16 -12.89 6.40
N ARG A 293 -2.62 -13.29 5.25
CA ARG A 293 -1.22 -12.99 4.91
C ARG A 293 -1.12 -11.74 4.03
N PRO A 294 0.02 -11.02 4.05
CA PRO A 294 0.20 -9.82 3.24
C PRO A 294 0.10 -10.05 1.72
N ASP A 295 0.49 -11.23 1.22
CA ASP A 295 0.36 -11.63 -0.20
C ASP A 295 -1.10 -11.81 -0.67
N GLN A 296 -2.05 -11.84 0.26
CA GLN A 296 -3.48 -11.98 -0.04
C GLN A 296 -4.24 -10.65 -0.08
N VAL A 297 -3.54 -9.53 0.19
CA VAL A 297 -4.10 -8.17 0.16
C VAL A 297 -3.44 -7.41 -0.98
N TYR A 298 -4.27 -6.86 -1.86
CA TYR A 298 -3.81 -6.11 -3.04
C TYR A 298 -4.27 -4.66 -2.94
N LEU A 299 -3.36 -3.72 -3.17
CA LEU A 299 -3.62 -2.29 -3.19
C LEU A 299 -3.27 -1.72 -4.57
N PHE A 300 -4.27 -1.21 -5.27
CA PHE A 300 -4.12 -0.52 -6.53
C PHE A 300 -4.10 1.00 -6.32
N THR A 301 -3.05 1.65 -6.84
CA THR A 301 -2.86 3.11 -6.81
C THR A 301 -2.63 3.64 -8.23
N PRO A 302 -3.08 4.86 -8.57
CA PRO A 302 -2.83 5.45 -9.88
C PRO A 302 -1.35 5.80 -10.12
N ASN A 303 -0.57 6.04 -9.05
CA ASN A 303 0.82 6.49 -9.14
C ASN A 303 1.74 5.68 -8.19
N SER A 304 2.95 5.40 -8.66
CA SER A 304 4.02 4.71 -7.95
C SER A 304 4.70 5.56 -6.87
N VAL A 305 4.63 6.90 -6.93
CA VAL A 305 5.14 7.77 -5.84
C VAL A 305 4.46 7.44 -4.50
N PHE A 306 3.24 6.90 -4.57
CA PHE A 306 2.48 6.47 -3.40
C PHE A 306 3.02 5.17 -2.75
N GLU A 307 3.78 4.35 -3.48
CA GLU A 307 4.41 3.14 -2.93
C GLU A 307 5.37 3.48 -1.79
N SER A 308 6.25 4.47 -2.00
CA SER A 308 7.19 4.93 -0.97
C SER A 308 6.51 5.51 0.27
N TYR A 309 5.29 6.05 0.10
CA TYR A 309 4.47 6.53 1.21
C TYR A 309 3.91 5.36 2.03
N ILE A 310 3.35 4.34 1.37
CA ILE A 310 2.85 3.12 2.01
C ILE A 310 3.96 2.41 2.79
N ASP A 311 5.15 2.33 2.20
CA ASP A 311 6.35 1.71 2.79
C ASP A 311 6.81 2.37 4.11
N GLN A 312 6.34 3.58 4.39
CA GLN A 312 6.63 4.28 5.65
C GLN A 312 5.45 4.19 6.63
N VAL A 313 4.22 4.31 6.13
CA VAL A 313 3.03 4.44 6.98
C VAL A 313 2.62 3.12 7.62
N LEU A 314 2.40 2.04 6.86
CA LEU A 314 1.95 0.77 7.45
C LEU A 314 2.95 0.18 8.44
N PRO A 315 4.28 0.23 8.19
CA PRO A 315 5.27 -0.18 9.19
C PRO A 315 5.23 0.66 10.46
N SER A 316 4.92 1.95 10.37
CA SER A 316 4.72 2.82 11.54
C SER A 316 3.46 2.46 12.35
N LEU A 317 2.49 1.78 11.72
CA LEU A 317 1.31 1.20 12.38
C LEU A 317 1.55 -0.22 12.92
N GLY A 318 2.78 -0.74 12.75
CA GLY A 318 3.16 -2.09 13.19
C GLY A 318 2.69 -3.21 12.27
N GLU A 319 2.37 -2.91 11.01
CA GLU A 319 1.87 -3.89 10.06
C GLU A 319 2.78 -4.04 8.84
N SER A 320 2.66 -5.20 8.19
CA SER A 320 3.34 -5.52 6.94
C SER A 320 2.64 -4.86 5.76
N ASN A 321 3.39 -4.64 4.67
CA ASN A 321 2.83 -4.03 3.46
C ASN A 321 2.06 -5.06 2.63
N PRO A 322 0.91 -4.68 2.06
CA PRO A 322 0.20 -5.50 1.07
C PRO A 322 0.98 -5.53 -0.26
N GLN A 323 0.48 -6.29 -1.22
CA GLN A 323 0.93 -6.21 -2.60
C GLN A 323 0.45 -4.89 -3.22
N VAL A 324 1.35 -3.96 -3.50
CA VAL A 324 1.01 -2.65 -4.08
C VAL A 324 1.29 -2.64 -5.58
N PHE A 325 0.32 -2.17 -6.37
CA PHE A 325 0.45 -2.06 -7.82
C PHE A 325 -0.11 -0.76 -8.38
N THR A 326 0.55 -0.25 -9.41
CA THR A 326 -0.12 0.54 -10.44
C THR A 326 -0.72 -0.40 -11.48
N TRP A 327 -1.68 0.07 -12.29
CA TRP A 327 -2.21 -0.74 -13.39
C TRP A 327 -1.10 -1.26 -14.32
N LYS A 328 -0.12 -0.41 -14.62
CA LYS A 328 1.00 -0.75 -15.48
C LYS A 328 1.94 -1.78 -14.82
N SER A 329 2.27 -1.64 -13.54
CA SER A 329 3.13 -2.61 -12.86
C SER A 329 2.44 -3.95 -12.68
N PHE A 330 1.13 -3.98 -12.45
CA PHE A 330 0.33 -5.20 -12.45
C PHE A 330 0.38 -5.93 -13.80
N MET A 331 0.18 -5.21 -14.91
CA MET A 331 0.32 -5.80 -16.26
C MET A 331 1.75 -6.30 -16.53
N SER A 332 2.76 -5.55 -16.07
CA SER A 332 4.16 -5.95 -16.19
C SER A 332 4.46 -7.24 -15.43
N GLN A 333 3.94 -7.40 -14.20
CA GLN A 333 4.11 -8.60 -13.39
C GLN A 333 3.51 -9.84 -14.07
N LEU A 334 2.42 -9.65 -14.84
CA LEU A 334 1.80 -10.70 -15.64
C LEU A 334 2.53 -10.95 -16.98
N GLY A 335 3.66 -10.29 -17.24
CA GLY A 335 4.45 -10.43 -18.47
C GLY A 335 3.88 -9.68 -19.66
N LEU A 336 3.06 -8.64 -19.44
CA LEU A 336 2.36 -7.88 -20.49
C LEU A 336 2.90 -6.45 -20.65
N SER A 337 4.12 -6.18 -20.20
CA SER A 337 4.75 -4.85 -20.20
C SER A 337 4.97 -4.25 -21.59
N GLU A 338 5.16 -5.07 -22.62
CA GLU A 338 5.42 -4.62 -24.00
C GLU A 338 4.15 -4.19 -24.75
N ARG A 339 2.96 -4.39 -24.16
CA ARG A 339 1.67 -4.07 -24.78
C ARG A 339 1.18 -2.70 -24.33
N ASN A 340 0.30 -2.09 -25.14
CA ASN A 340 -0.57 -1.05 -24.61
C ASN A 340 -1.36 -1.66 -23.43
N SER A 341 -1.39 -0.97 -22.29
CA SER A 341 -2.06 -1.43 -21.08
C SER A 341 -3.56 -1.72 -21.26
N GLY A 342 -4.18 -1.15 -22.30
CA GLY A 342 -5.62 -1.23 -22.54
C GLY A 342 -6.44 -0.38 -21.57
N ALA A 343 -5.79 0.58 -20.89
CA ALA A 343 -6.50 1.54 -20.04
C ALA A 343 -7.54 2.33 -20.85
N ASP A 344 -7.20 2.78 -22.06
CA ASP A 344 -8.07 3.58 -22.91
C ASP A 344 -9.06 2.75 -23.75
N ASP A 345 -9.14 1.44 -23.53
CA ASP A 345 -9.99 0.57 -24.33
C ASP A 345 -11.47 0.72 -23.98
N SER A 346 -12.31 0.57 -25.00
CA SER A 346 -13.77 0.53 -24.86
C SER A 346 -14.20 -0.78 -24.18
N PRO A 347 -15.03 -0.76 -23.13
CA PRO A 347 -15.51 -1.98 -22.47
C PRO A 347 -16.28 -2.93 -23.41
N GLU A 348 -16.80 -2.40 -24.52
CA GLU A 348 -17.45 -3.15 -25.59
C GLU A 348 -16.55 -4.22 -26.22
N SER A 349 -15.22 -4.03 -26.25
CA SER A 349 -14.32 -5.06 -26.78
C SER A 349 -14.31 -6.29 -25.86
N LEU A 350 -14.35 -6.09 -24.54
CA LEU A 350 -14.45 -7.20 -23.58
C LEU A 350 -15.79 -7.93 -23.70
N VAL A 351 -16.89 -7.19 -23.88
CA VAL A 351 -18.21 -7.76 -24.13
C VAL A 351 -18.22 -8.57 -25.43
N ALA A 352 -17.59 -8.06 -26.49
CA ALA A 352 -17.46 -8.75 -27.77
C ALA A 352 -16.64 -10.04 -27.64
N LEU A 353 -15.52 -10.03 -26.91
CA LEU A 353 -14.73 -11.22 -26.60
C LEU A 353 -15.58 -12.28 -25.88
N GLN A 354 -16.34 -11.86 -24.86
CA GLN A 354 -17.19 -12.77 -24.10
C GLN A 354 -18.31 -13.36 -24.97
N ALA A 355 -18.97 -12.55 -25.80
CA ALA A 355 -20.03 -13.00 -26.70
C ALA A 355 -19.50 -13.97 -27.77
N ALA A 356 -18.34 -13.66 -28.36
CA ALA A 356 -17.72 -14.47 -29.40
C ALA A 356 -17.16 -15.81 -28.88
N LEU A 357 -16.94 -15.96 -27.57
CA LEU A 357 -16.37 -17.17 -26.98
C LEU A 357 -17.21 -18.44 -27.26
N SER A 358 -18.53 -18.30 -27.28
CA SER A 358 -19.46 -19.42 -27.53
C SER A 358 -19.32 -20.01 -28.95
N GLY A 359 -18.92 -19.19 -29.93
CA GLY A 359 -18.69 -19.59 -31.31
C GLY A 359 -17.23 -19.82 -31.66
N LEU A 360 -16.32 -19.77 -30.69
CA LEU A 360 -14.89 -19.92 -30.94
C LEU A 360 -14.55 -21.37 -31.31
N SER A 361 -13.95 -21.54 -32.48
CA SER A 361 -13.31 -22.78 -32.92
C SER A 361 -11.79 -22.56 -33.01
N PHE A 362 -11.00 -23.43 -32.37
CA PHE A 362 -9.54 -23.40 -32.50
C PHE A 362 -9.10 -23.86 -33.89
N GLN A 363 -8.14 -23.17 -34.47
CA GLN A 363 -7.51 -23.47 -35.76
C GLN A 363 -6.09 -24.00 -35.54
N ASP A 364 -5.54 -24.76 -36.49
CA ASP A 364 -4.20 -25.35 -36.36
C ASP A 364 -3.11 -24.31 -36.07
N GLU A 365 -3.28 -23.11 -36.61
CA GLU A 365 -2.33 -22.03 -36.45
C GLU A 365 -2.49 -21.24 -35.12
N ASP A 366 -3.47 -21.60 -34.29
CA ASP A 366 -3.63 -21.08 -32.92
C ASP A 366 -2.68 -21.77 -31.94
N PHE A 367 -2.06 -22.89 -32.34
CA PHE A 367 -1.20 -23.70 -31.48
C PHE A 367 0.29 -23.39 -31.70
N LYS A 368 1.04 -23.30 -30.61
CA LYS A 368 2.51 -23.17 -30.59
C LYS A 368 3.10 -24.48 -30.08
N GLU A 369 4.16 -24.96 -30.74
CA GLU A 369 4.90 -26.12 -30.25
C GLU A 369 5.58 -25.85 -28.91
N ILE A 370 5.69 -26.89 -28.08
CA ILE A 370 6.46 -26.85 -26.84
C ILE A 370 7.86 -27.34 -27.17
N ARG A 371 8.83 -26.44 -27.08
CA ARG A 371 10.24 -26.66 -27.38
C ARG A 371 11.06 -26.15 -26.21
N MET A 372 12.06 -26.93 -25.82
CA MET A 372 13.05 -26.55 -24.82
C MET A 372 14.43 -26.61 -25.47
N HIS A 373 15.19 -25.51 -25.37
CA HIS A 373 16.44 -25.35 -26.11
C HIS A 373 16.21 -25.62 -27.61
N ASP A 374 16.96 -26.54 -28.22
CA ASP A 374 16.79 -26.95 -29.63
C ASP A 374 15.87 -28.17 -29.82
N THR A 375 15.28 -28.70 -28.73
CA THR A 375 14.49 -29.93 -28.78
C THR A 375 12.99 -29.65 -28.77
N VAL A 376 12.29 -30.05 -29.83
CA VAL A 376 10.82 -30.04 -29.88
C VAL A 376 10.27 -31.22 -29.09
N LEU A 377 9.58 -30.91 -27.99
CA LEU A 377 8.97 -31.91 -27.10
C LEU A 377 7.55 -32.27 -27.58
N LEU A 378 6.73 -31.26 -27.90
CA LEU A 378 5.39 -31.46 -28.44
C LEU A 378 5.14 -30.54 -29.64
N LYS A 379 4.81 -31.13 -30.80
CA LYS A 379 4.46 -30.39 -32.02
C LYS A 379 3.05 -29.77 -31.91
N SER A 380 2.80 -28.68 -32.63
CA SER A 380 1.48 -28.02 -32.68
C SER A 380 0.32 -28.97 -33.00
N GLN A 381 0.50 -29.90 -33.94
CA GLN A 381 -0.51 -30.90 -34.31
C GLN A 381 -0.81 -31.91 -33.17
N GLN A 382 0.20 -32.22 -32.35
CA GLN A 382 -0.01 -33.04 -31.14
C GLN A 382 -0.81 -32.26 -30.10
N ILE A 383 -0.64 -30.95 -30.02
CA ILE A 383 -1.40 -30.10 -29.09
C ILE A 383 -2.84 -29.93 -29.57
N ALA A 384 -3.04 -29.64 -30.86
CA ALA A 384 -4.36 -29.56 -31.49
C ALA A 384 -5.16 -30.86 -31.29
N SER A 385 -4.53 -32.02 -31.52
CA SER A 385 -5.18 -33.32 -31.31
C SER A 385 -5.42 -33.66 -29.84
N ALA A 386 -4.64 -33.11 -28.90
CA ALA A 386 -4.93 -33.24 -27.46
C ALA A 386 -6.21 -32.48 -27.10
N LEU A 387 -6.35 -31.24 -27.57
CA LEU A 387 -7.55 -30.43 -27.34
C LEU A 387 -8.78 -31.04 -28.04
N ALA A 388 -8.63 -31.55 -29.26
CA ALA A 388 -9.73 -32.13 -30.04
C ALA A 388 -10.39 -33.35 -29.37
N LYS A 389 -9.65 -34.10 -28.51
CA LYS A 389 -10.22 -35.19 -27.69
C LYS A 389 -11.35 -34.73 -26.77
N PHE A 390 -11.38 -33.44 -26.44
CA PHE A 390 -12.30 -32.83 -25.50
C PHE A 390 -13.23 -31.80 -26.18
N SER A 391 -13.33 -31.84 -27.51
CA SER A 391 -14.12 -30.90 -28.34
C SER A 391 -15.62 -30.85 -28.04
N GLN A 392 -16.14 -31.81 -27.28
CA GLN A 392 -17.51 -31.77 -26.74
C GLN A 392 -17.72 -30.64 -25.72
N PHE A 393 -16.64 -30.13 -25.11
CA PHE A 393 -16.70 -28.99 -24.20
C PHE A 393 -16.44 -27.70 -24.98
N PRO A 394 -17.21 -26.62 -24.73
CA PRO A 394 -16.93 -25.32 -25.32
C PRO A 394 -15.57 -24.79 -24.83
N PRO A 395 -14.98 -23.80 -25.53
CA PRO A 395 -13.79 -23.09 -25.07
C PRO A 395 -13.99 -22.52 -23.67
N SER A 396 -13.42 -23.20 -22.68
CA SER A 396 -13.71 -22.98 -21.26
C SER A 396 -12.55 -23.43 -20.38
N PRO A 397 -12.49 -22.98 -19.12
CA PRO A 397 -11.46 -23.41 -18.18
C PRO A 397 -11.39 -24.94 -18.04
N LYS A 398 -12.54 -25.62 -18.14
CA LYS A 398 -12.64 -27.08 -18.10
C LYS A 398 -11.94 -27.74 -19.29
N LEU A 399 -12.17 -27.24 -20.51
CA LEU A 399 -11.52 -27.74 -21.71
C LEU A 399 -9.99 -27.62 -21.59
N ILE A 400 -9.51 -26.47 -21.12
CA ILE A 400 -8.08 -26.21 -20.96
C ILE A 400 -7.47 -27.13 -19.88
N ALA A 401 -8.14 -27.31 -18.74
CA ALA A 401 -7.65 -28.21 -17.69
C ALA A 401 -7.48 -29.65 -18.20
N LEU A 402 -8.51 -30.21 -18.86
CA LEU A 402 -8.42 -31.56 -19.44
C LEU A 402 -7.33 -31.66 -20.52
N THR A 403 -7.16 -30.60 -21.31
CA THR A 403 -6.09 -30.54 -22.32
C THR A 403 -4.71 -30.51 -21.66
N LYS A 404 -4.52 -29.77 -20.56
CA LYS A 404 -3.26 -29.75 -19.81
C LYS A 404 -2.89 -31.14 -19.29
N ASP A 405 -3.84 -31.84 -18.67
CA ASP A 405 -3.62 -33.19 -18.16
C ASP A 405 -3.14 -34.13 -19.28
N GLU A 406 -3.82 -34.10 -20.43
CA GLU A 406 -3.43 -34.88 -21.61
C GLU A 406 -2.07 -34.45 -22.19
N LEU A 407 -1.74 -33.16 -22.17
CA LEU A 407 -0.43 -32.68 -22.62
C LEU A 407 0.70 -33.13 -21.69
N HIS A 408 0.49 -33.12 -20.37
CA HIS A 408 1.43 -33.65 -19.39
C HIS A 408 1.67 -35.14 -19.58
N GLU A 409 0.64 -35.93 -19.83
CA GLU A 409 0.79 -37.35 -20.16
C GLU A 409 1.61 -37.57 -21.44
N ARG A 410 1.36 -36.77 -22.48
CA ARG A 410 2.12 -36.84 -23.74
C ARG A 410 3.58 -36.42 -23.54
N LEU A 411 3.80 -35.36 -22.77
CA LEU A 411 5.13 -34.87 -22.43
C LEU A 411 5.90 -35.95 -21.67
N ASN A 412 5.34 -36.50 -20.60
CA ASN A 412 5.96 -37.58 -19.81
C ASN A 412 6.32 -38.80 -20.67
N ARG A 413 5.44 -39.18 -21.59
CA ARG A 413 5.71 -40.27 -22.55
C ARG A 413 6.86 -39.91 -23.50
N ARG A 414 6.93 -38.66 -23.98
CA ARG A 414 8.01 -38.18 -24.84
C ARG A 414 9.34 -38.13 -24.09
N LEU A 415 9.37 -37.63 -22.86
CA LEU A 415 10.56 -37.62 -22.00
C LEU A 415 11.04 -39.05 -21.73
N GLY A 416 10.12 -39.99 -21.46
CA GLY A 416 10.46 -41.41 -21.32
C GLY A 416 11.02 -42.05 -22.59
N GLN A 417 10.66 -41.57 -23.79
CA GLN A 417 11.28 -41.98 -25.05
C GLN A 417 12.67 -41.37 -25.24
N LEU A 418 12.85 -40.11 -24.86
CA LEU A 418 14.15 -39.42 -24.93
C LEU A 418 15.18 -40.04 -23.98
N ALA A 419 14.74 -40.50 -22.79
CA ALA A 419 15.59 -41.22 -21.84
C ALA A 419 16.14 -42.55 -22.37
N LYS A 420 15.54 -43.10 -23.44
CA LYS A 420 16.01 -44.31 -24.13
C LYS A 420 16.94 -44.02 -25.32
N ASN A 421 17.21 -42.74 -25.60
CA ASN A 421 18.10 -42.37 -26.69
C ASN A 421 19.56 -42.54 -26.24
N GLU A 422 20.31 -43.36 -26.96
CA GLU A 422 21.73 -43.64 -26.71
C GLU A 422 22.58 -42.36 -26.69
N ASP A 423 22.34 -41.43 -27.63
CA ASP A 423 23.08 -40.16 -27.70
C ASP A 423 22.94 -39.33 -26.40
N LEU A 424 21.75 -39.36 -25.81
CA LEU A 424 21.44 -38.60 -24.60
C LEU A 424 22.00 -39.29 -23.35
N GLN A 425 22.02 -40.63 -23.35
CA GLN A 425 22.67 -41.42 -22.31
C GLN A 425 24.17 -41.18 -22.32
N GLU A 426 24.79 -41.15 -23.50
CA GLU A 426 26.21 -40.80 -23.65
C GLU A 426 26.50 -39.36 -23.20
N GLU A 427 25.67 -38.39 -23.60
CA GLU A 427 25.77 -36.99 -23.12
C GLU A 427 25.75 -36.93 -21.59
N MET A 428 24.78 -37.60 -20.95
CA MET A 428 24.66 -37.67 -19.50
C MET A 428 25.89 -38.30 -18.84
N LEU A 429 26.39 -39.42 -19.36
CA LEU A 429 27.57 -40.11 -18.81
C LEU A 429 28.87 -39.33 -19.05
N SER A 430 28.88 -38.42 -20.03
CA SER A 430 30.03 -37.54 -20.34
C SER A 430 30.12 -36.29 -19.47
N LEU A 431 29.12 -36.03 -18.61
CA LEU A 431 29.12 -34.93 -17.66
C LEU A 431 30.33 -35.02 -16.72
N SER A 432 30.88 -33.87 -16.34
CA SER A 432 31.97 -33.81 -15.37
C SER A 432 31.50 -34.25 -13.97
N LEU A 433 32.45 -34.65 -13.12
CA LEU A 433 32.16 -35.13 -11.77
C LEU A 433 31.48 -34.06 -10.90
N GLU A 434 31.83 -32.78 -11.11
CA GLU A 434 31.17 -31.64 -10.46
C GLU A 434 29.71 -31.50 -10.90
N GLU A 435 29.45 -31.55 -12.22
CA GLU A 435 28.09 -31.45 -12.78
C GLU A 435 27.20 -32.64 -12.36
N GLN A 436 27.77 -33.84 -12.25
CA GLN A 436 27.04 -35.01 -11.78
C GLN A 436 26.61 -34.85 -10.31
N VAL A 437 27.51 -34.38 -9.44
CA VAL A 437 27.18 -34.13 -8.03
C VAL A 437 26.15 -33.00 -7.91
N GLU A 438 26.24 -31.95 -8.72
CA GLU A 438 25.26 -30.86 -8.71
C GLU A 438 23.86 -31.32 -9.15
N LEU A 439 23.76 -32.10 -10.23
CA LEU A 439 22.48 -32.52 -10.80
C LEU A 439 21.85 -33.71 -10.08
N PHE A 440 22.65 -34.67 -9.64
CA PHE A 440 22.18 -35.94 -9.07
C PHE A 440 22.42 -36.07 -7.57
N GLY A 441 23.29 -35.25 -6.98
CA GLY A 441 23.76 -35.38 -5.60
C GLY A 441 24.85 -36.45 -5.43
N GLU A 442 25.22 -37.15 -6.51
CA GLU A 442 26.14 -38.29 -6.51
C GLU A 442 26.83 -38.44 -7.88
N SER A 443 27.91 -39.23 -7.92
CA SER A 443 28.55 -39.61 -9.18
C SER A 443 27.76 -40.73 -9.86
N LEU A 444 27.56 -40.62 -11.17
CA LEU A 444 26.89 -41.64 -11.98
C LEU A 444 27.78 -42.88 -12.12
N ASN A 445 27.30 -44.03 -11.67
CA ASN A 445 27.95 -45.32 -11.91
C ASN A 445 26.90 -46.43 -12.16
N PRO A 446 26.11 -46.33 -13.25
CA PRO A 446 25.08 -47.33 -13.53
C PRO A 446 25.72 -48.69 -13.84
N VAL A 447 25.28 -49.74 -13.14
CA VAL A 447 25.79 -51.11 -13.34
C VAL A 447 24.98 -51.93 -14.35
N ASN A 448 23.87 -51.40 -14.85
CA ASN A 448 23.04 -52.03 -15.87
C ASN A 448 22.24 -51.01 -16.70
N ASP A 449 21.59 -51.50 -17.76
CA ASP A 449 20.77 -50.67 -18.67
C ASP A 449 19.56 -50.07 -17.96
N GLU A 450 18.98 -50.74 -16.95
CA GLU A 450 17.83 -50.23 -16.20
C GLU A 450 18.20 -49.01 -15.35
N GLU A 451 19.33 -49.07 -14.65
CA GLU A 451 19.91 -47.95 -13.89
C GLU A 451 20.32 -46.81 -14.83
N THR A 452 20.98 -47.13 -15.95
CA THR A 452 21.33 -46.13 -16.98
C THR A 452 20.08 -45.38 -17.45
N GLN A 453 18.99 -46.12 -17.72
CA GLN A 453 17.73 -45.53 -18.14
C GLN A 453 17.05 -44.73 -17.01
N ALA A 454 17.18 -45.14 -15.74
CA ALA A 454 16.65 -44.40 -14.60
C ALA A 454 17.38 -43.06 -14.40
N TYR A 455 18.72 -43.05 -14.48
CA TYR A 455 19.50 -41.82 -14.46
C TYR A 455 19.18 -40.93 -15.65
N ALA A 456 19.09 -41.50 -16.86
CA ALA A 456 18.72 -40.75 -18.06
C ALA A 456 17.33 -40.14 -17.95
N LYS A 457 16.37 -40.84 -17.32
CA LYS A 457 15.04 -40.30 -17.06
C LYS A 457 15.10 -39.10 -16.11
N ARG A 458 15.82 -39.21 -15.00
CA ARG A 458 16.02 -38.10 -14.04
C ARG A 458 16.73 -36.91 -14.69
N TYR A 459 17.74 -37.17 -15.52
CA TYR A 459 18.45 -36.14 -16.29
C TYR A 459 17.52 -35.37 -17.23
N VAL A 460 16.70 -36.10 -18.01
CA VAL A 460 15.73 -35.52 -18.96
C VAL A 460 14.66 -34.71 -18.22
N ASP A 461 14.17 -35.21 -17.09
CA ASP A 461 13.15 -34.51 -16.29
C ASP A 461 13.68 -33.21 -15.68
N LEU A 462 14.93 -33.18 -15.23
CA LEU A 462 15.59 -31.95 -14.77
C LEU A 462 15.81 -30.97 -15.92
N ARG A 463 16.41 -31.45 -17.03
CA ARG A 463 16.78 -30.63 -18.20
C ARG A 463 15.58 -29.97 -18.88
N PHE A 464 14.41 -30.61 -18.83
CA PHE A 464 13.19 -30.14 -19.49
C PHE A 464 12.05 -29.85 -18.51
N SER A 465 12.36 -29.61 -17.24
CA SER A 465 11.38 -29.33 -16.18
C SER A 465 10.46 -28.14 -16.54
N ASP A 466 10.99 -27.09 -17.15
CA ASP A 466 10.25 -25.90 -17.63
C ASP A 466 9.16 -26.23 -18.66
N ALA A 467 9.23 -27.38 -19.34
CA ALA A 467 8.20 -27.78 -20.31
C ALA A 467 6.83 -28.02 -19.64
N HIS A 468 6.83 -28.51 -18.40
CA HIS A 468 5.60 -28.60 -17.61
C HIS A 468 5.04 -27.22 -17.29
N GLU A 469 5.92 -26.25 -17.02
CA GLU A 469 5.51 -24.87 -16.74
C GLU A 469 4.90 -24.18 -17.97
N GLU A 470 5.43 -24.43 -19.18
CA GLU A 470 4.85 -23.93 -20.44
C GLU A 470 3.43 -24.48 -20.68
N ILE A 471 3.17 -25.73 -20.29
CA ILE A 471 1.82 -26.33 -20.32
C ILE A 471 0.91 -25.60 -19.33
N GLU A 472 1.40 -25.37 -18.10
CA GLU A 472 0.64 -24.71 -17.05
C GLU A 472 0.33 -23.24 -17.35
N LYS A 473 1.28 -22.50 -17.91
CA LYS A 473 1.12 -21.10 -18.34
C LYS A 473 0.23 -20.96 -19.58
N VAL A 474 -0.07 -22.08 -20.26
CA VAL A 474 -0.86 -22.16 -21.50
C VAL A 474 -0.17 -21.40 -22.64
N ASN A 475 1.16 -21.41 -22.67
CA ASN A 475 1.95 -20.72 -23.70
C ASN A 475 1.90 -21.44 -25.07
N TRP A 476 1.34 -22.64 -25.09
CA TRP A 476 1.02 -23.40 -26.30
C TRP A 476 -0.21 -22.87 -27.07
N LEU A 477 -0.97 -21.91 -26.53
CA LEU A 477 -2.03 -21.18 -27.26
C LEU A 477 -1.59 -19.77 -27.62
N ARG A 478 -1.84 -19.38 -28.87
CA ARG A 478 -1.60 -18.03 -29.39
C ARG A 478 -2.83 -17.15 -29.13
N PHE A 479 -2.99 -16.70 -27.89
CA PHE A 479 -4.11 -15.82 -27.48
C PHE A 479 -4.23 -14.57 -28.35
N ASP A 480 -3.11 -13.98 -28.78
CA ASP A 480 -3.08 -12.86 -29.73
C ASP A 480 -3.88 -13.14 -30.99
N ARG A 481 -3.58 -14.27 -31.64
CA ARG A 481 -4.23 -14.66 -32.88
C ARG A 481 -5.72 -14.91 -32.68
N ILE A 482 -6.07 -15.59 -31.59
CA ILE A 482 -7.45 -15.91 -31.25
C ILE A 482 -8.23 -14.61 -31.03
N GLY A 483 -7.73 -13.70 -30.19
CA GLY A 483 -8.41 -12.45 -29.88
C GLY A 483 -8.49 -11.51 -31.08
N MET A 484 -7.42 -11.35 -31.85
CA MET A 484 -7.42 -10.55 -33.10
C MET A 484 -8.49 -11.06 -34.08
N ARG A 485 -8.63 -12.38 -34.22
CA ARG A 485 -9.69 -12.99 -35.05
C ARG A 485 -11.09 -12.73 -34.49
N MET A 486 -11.26 -12.80 -33.16
CA MET A 486 -12.55 -12.57 -32.50
C MET A 486 -13.00 -11.11 -32.57
N LEU A 487 -12.08 -10.16 -32.38
CA LEU A 487 -12.34 -8.72 -32.40
C LEU A 487 -12.25 -8.10 -33.80
N LYS A 488 -11.65 -8.82 -34.76
CA LYS A 488 -11.35 -8.32 -36.11
C LYS A 488 -10.42 -7.10 -36.06
N THR A 489 -9.36 -7.21 -35.26
CA THR A 489 -8.34 -6.17 -35.06
C THR A 489 -6.95 -6.71 -35.39
N ASP A 490 -5.99 -5.82 -35.66
CA ASP A 490 -4.61 -6.18 -35.97
C ASP A 490 -3.70 -6.29 -34.73
N HIS A 491 -4.22 -5.93 -33.56
CA HIS A 491 -3.52 -5.99 -32.28
C HIS A 491 -4.51 -6.18 -31.12
N LEU A 492 -3.99 -6.69 -30.02
CA LEU A 492 -4.68 -6.75 -28.72
C LEU A 492 -3.90 -5.97 -27.68
N THR A 493 -4.63 -5.24 -26.85
CA THR A 493 -4.04 -4.64 -25.65
C THR A 493 -3.77 -5.68 -24.57
N ALA A 494 -3.05 -5.29 -23.52
CA ALA A 494 -2.83 -6.13 -22.35
C ALA A 494 -4.16 -6.51 -21.67
N ALA A 495 -5.09 -5.56 -21.54
CA ALA A 495 -6.40 -5.77 -20.93
C ALA A 495 -7.22 -6.81 -21.72
N GLU A 496 -7.34 -6.64 -23.04
CA GLU A 496 -8.08 -7.56 -23.91
C GLU A 496 -7.46 -8.96 -23.93
N TRP A 497 -6.14 -9.04 -24.04
CA TRP A 497 -5.40 -10.30 -24.04
C TRP A 497 -5.59 -11.04 -22.70
N LEU A 498 -5.43 -10.33 -21.57
CA LEU A 498 -5.61 -10.91 -20.24
C LEU A 498 -7.06 -11.35 -20.04
N TYR A 499 -8.03 -10.54 -20.47
CA TYR A 499 -9.44 -10.87 -20.39
C TYR A 499 -9.80 -12.14 -21.16
N LEU A 500 -9.31 -12.26 -22.41
CA LEU A 500 -9.46 -13.48 -23.20
C LEU A 500 -8.80 -14.69 -22.51
N LYS A 501 -7.59 -14.53 -21.98
CA LYS A 501 -6.91 -15.59 -21.22
C LYS A 501 -7.74 -16.00 -20.00
N MET A 502 -8.34 -15.07 -19.27
CA MET A 502 -9.25 -15.38 -18.15
C MET A 502 -10.51 -16.10 -18.58
N LEU A 503 -11.11 -15.74 -19.72
CA LEU A 503 -12.28 -16.41 -20.28
C LEU A 503 -11.98 -17.89 -20.61
N ILE A 504 -10.85 -18.14 -21.27
CA ILE A 504 -10.49 -19.48 -21.78
C ILE A 504 -9.87 -20.36 -20.68
N THR A 505 -8.94 -19.83 -19.89
CA THR A 505 -8.17 -20.63 -18.90
C THR A 505 -8.77 -20.60 -17.50
N GLY A 506 -9.57 -19.57 -17.20
CA GLY A 506 -10.08 -19.34 -15.86
C GLY A 506 -9.02 -18.86 -14.87
N ILE A 507 -7.85 -18.40 -15.35
CA ILE A 507 -6.82 -17.81 -14.49
C ILE A 507 -7.40 -16.65 -13.66
N ASN A 508 -7.03 -16.61 -12.38
CA ASN A 508 -7.45 -15.61 -11.41
C ASN A 508 -6.50 -15.68 -10.20
N ALA A 509 -6.50 -14.65 -9.36
CA ALA A 509 -5.82 -14.68 -8.07
C ALA A 509 -6.68 -15.42 -7.03
N ARG A 510 -6.47 -16.73 -6.90
CA ARG A 510 -7.28 -17.61 -6.03
C ARG A 510 -7.12 -17.29 -4.54
N ASP A 511 -5.92 -16.87 -4.15
CA ASP A 511 -5.55 -16.64 -2.76
C ASP A 511 -5.81 -15.20 -2.31
N ALA A 512 -6.15 -14.30 -3.23
CA ALA A 512 -6.52 -12.93 -2.92
C ALA A 512 -7.81 -12.89 -2.09
N ARG A 513 -7.75 -12.21 -0.95
CA ARG A 513 -8.87 -12.05 -0.02
C ARG A 513 -9.42 -10.63 -0.03
N PHE A 514 -8.55 -9.63 -0.17
CA PHE A 514 -8.94 -8.22 -0.21
C PHE A 514 -8.25 -7.49 -1.36
N VAL A 515 -9.01 -6.69 -2.09
CA VAL A 515 -8.51 -5.78 -3.12
C VAL A 515 -9.00 -4.38 -2.79
N LEU A 516 -8.07 -3.46 -2.64
CA LEU A 516 -8.37 -2.06 -2.38
C LEU A 516 -7.90 -1.22 -3.55
N ILE A 517 -8.73 -0.32 -4.04
CA ILE A 517 -8.43 0.58 -5.14
C ILE A 517 -8.53 2.00 -4.62
N ASP A 518 -7.41 2.71 -4.60
CA ASP A 518 -7.39 4.15 -4.34
C ASP A 518 -7.67 4.95 -5.61
N GLU A 519 -8.29 6.11 -5.45
CA GLU A 519 -8.66 7.02 -6.55
C GLU A 519 -9.42 6.33 -7.70
N VAL A 520 -10.42 5.49 -7.37
CA VAL A 520 -11.15 4.63 -8.32
C VAL A 520 -11.76 5.39 -9.51
N GLN A 521 -12.03 6.69 -9.37
CA GLN A 521 -12.54 7.53 -10.47
C GLN A 521 -11.56 7.71 -11.63
N ASP A 522 -10.28 7.35 -11.45
CA ASP A 522 -9.27 7.38 -12.53
C ASP A 522 -9.19 6.07 -13.31
N TYR A 523 -9.90 5.04 -12.87
CA TYR A 523 -9.92 3.76 -13.56
C TYR A 523 -11.01 3.75 -14.62
N THR A 524 -10.70 3.20 -15.78
CA THR A 524 -11.68 2.98 -16.84
C THR A 524 -12.52 1.74 -16.56
N ALA A 525 -13.69 1.66 -17.19
CA ALA A 525 -14.58 0.50 -17.05
C ALA A 525 -13.86 -0.80 -17.44
N THR A 526 -13.04 -0.77 -18.49
CA THR A 526 -12.21 -1.89 -18.94
C THR A 526 -11.28 -2.39 -17.85
N GLN A 527 -10.55 -1.49 -17.18
CA GLN A 527 -9.65 -1.86 -16.09
C GLN A 527 -10.43 -2.53 -14.94
N LEU A 528 -11.55 -1.95 -14.53
CA LEU A 528 -12.37 -2.46 -13.42
C LEU A 528 -13.05 -3.80 -13.74
N ILE A 529 -13.48 -4.03 -14.98
CA ILE A 529 -14.00 -5.33 -15.43
C ILE A 529 -12.90 -6.40 -15.38
N VAL A 530 -11.68 -6.07 -15.81
CA VAL A 530 -10.55 -7.00 -15.75
C VAL A 530 -10.18 -7.30 -14.30
N LEU A 531 -10.05 -6.27 -13.43
CA LEU A 531 -9.73 -6.45 -12.01
C LEU A 531 -10.80 -7.27 -11.28
N SER A 532 -12.08 -6.90 -11.43
CA SER A 532 -13.19 -7.62 -10.78
C SER A 532 -13.25 -9.09 -11.20
N ARG A 533 -12.92 -9.41 -12.46
CA ARG A 533 -12.85 -10.79 -12.95
C ARG A 533 -11.60 -11.54 -12.44
N TYR A 534 -10.45 -10.88 -12.44
CA TYR A 534 -9.18 -11.49 -12.00
C TYR A 534 -9.19 -11.78 -10.50
N PHE A 535 -9.86 -10.95 -9.71
CA PHE A 535 -9.98 -11.08 -8.25
C PHE A 535 -11.41 -11.48 -7.80
N LYS A 536 -12.10 -12.33 -8.56
CA LYS A 536 -13.51 -12.70 -8.38
C LYS A 536 -13.96 -13.22 -7.01
N ARG A 537 -13.02 -13.57 -6.12
CA ARG A 537 -13.29 -14.12 -4.76
C ARG A 537 -12.95 -13.13 -3.65
N ALA A 538 -12.31 -12.01 -3.99
CA ALA A 538 -11.85 -11.04 -3.02
C ALA A 538 -12.97 -10.06 -2.65
N HIS A 539 -12.89 -9.51 -1.45
CA HIS A 539 -13.67 -8.35 -1.04
C HIS A 539 -13.03 -7.08 -1.60
N PHE A 540 -13.84 -6.22 -2.20
CA PHE A 540 -13.37 -4.95 -2.78
C PHE A 540 -13.65 -3.75 -1.89
N MET A 541 -12.68 -2.86 -1.77
CA MET A 541 -12.87 -1.52 -1.24
C MET A 541 -12.40 -0.49 -2.27
N LEU A 542 -13.32 0.32 -2.76
CA LEU A 542 -13.12 1.30 -3.82
C LEU A 542 -13.21 2.68 -3.18
N LEU A 543 -12.12 3.44 -3.15
CA LEU A 543 -12.12 4.79 -2.60
C LEU A 543 -11.92 5.79 -3.73
N GLY A 544 -12.68 6.88 -3.70
CA GLY A 544 -12.50 7.94 -4.68
C GLY A 544 -13.34 9.16 -4.39
N ASP A 545 -13.21 10.14 -5.27
CA ASP A 545 -14.08 11.31 -5.34
C ASP A 545 -14.56 11.44 -6.79
N LYS A 546 -15.85 11.30 -7.01
CA LYS A 546 -16.44 11.36 -8.36
C LYS A 546 -16.19 12.69 -9.09
N HIS A 547 -15.82 13.74 -8.37
CA HIS A 547 -15.52 15.06 -8.92
C HIS A 547 -14.01 15.30 -9.13
N GLN A 548 -13.15 14.33 -8.80
CA GLN A 548 -11.69 14.41 -8.95
C GLN A 548 -11.13 13.49 -10.04
N ALA A 549 -11.95 13.11 -11.04
CA ALA A 549 -11.46 12.38 -12.21
C ALA A 549 -10.54 13.31 -13.02
N ILE A 550 -9.30 12.87 -13.25
CA ILE A 550 -8.29 13.68 -13.97
C ILE A 550 -8.15 13.30 -15.44
N PHE A 551 -8.62 12.12 -15.82
CA PHE A 551 -8.61 11.61 -17.19
C PHE A 551 -10.02 11.60 -17.78
N GLU A 552 -10.13 11.87 -19.08
CA GLU A 552 -11.38 11.66 -19.81
C GLU A 552 -11.57 10.16 -20.09
N GLY A 553 -12.82 9.70 -20.17
CA GLY A 553 -13.13 8.28 -20.48
C GLY A 553 -13.00 7.30 -19.31
N THR A 554 -12.87 7.79 -18.07
CA THR A 554 -12.88 6.94 -16.87
C THR A 554 -14.30 6.54 -16.47
N ALA A 555 -14.41 5.50 -15.65
CA ALA A 555 -15.70 4.98 -15.22
C ALA A 555 -16.40 5.96 -14.27
N SER A 556 -17.67 6.25 -14.55
CA SER A 556 -18.55 6.94 -13.62
C SER A 556 -18.85 6.06 -12.40
N PHE A 557 -19.21 6.68 -11.27
CA PHE A 557 -19.57 5.93 -10.06
C PHE A 557 -20.82 5.05 -10.23
N GLU A 558 -21.67 5.33 -11.22
CA GLU A 558 -22.80 4.46 -11.57
C GLU A 558 -22.30 3.21 -12.29
N GLU A 559 -21.43 3.36 -13.29
CA GLU A 559 -20.81 2.23 -13.99
C GLU A 559 -19.98 1.36 -13.04
N ILE A 560 -19.23 1.97 -12.10
CA ILE A 560 -18.49 1.24 -11.07
C ILE A 560 -19.44 0.35 -10.28
N LYS A 561 -20.58 0.88 -9.82
CA LYS A 561 -21.58 0.09 -9.09
C LYS A 561 -22.11 -1.05 -9.94
N ASP A 562 -22.45 -0.80 -11.20
CA ASP A 562 -23.00 -1.80 -12.09
C ASP A 562 -22.00 -2.95 -12.34
N ILE A 563 -20.73 -2.63 -12.57
CA ILE A 563 -19.64 -3.60 -12.74
C ILE A 563 -19.53 -4.51 -11.51
N PHE A 564 -19.53 -3.94 -10.31
CA PHE A 564 -19.37 -4.69 -9.07
C PHE A 564 -20.63 -5.42 -8.61
N VAL A 565 -21.83 -4.91 -8.91
CA VAL A 565 -23.08 -5.66 -8.72
C VAL A 565 -23.11 -6.87 -9.66
N GLN A 566 -22.71 -6.70 -10.93
CA GLN A 566 -22.69 -7.80 -11.88
C GLN A 566 -21.65 -8.88 -11.53
N SER A 567 -20.47 -8.48 -11.04
CA SER A 567 -19.36 -9.39 -10.75
C SER A 567 -19.39 -9.99 -9.35
N HIS A 568 -19.82 -9.22 -8.33
CA HIS A 568 -19.77 -9.59 -6.90
C HIS A 568 -21.14 -9.60 -6.21
N GLY A 569 -22.23 -9.34 -6.96
CA GLY A 569 -23.61 -9.48 -6.52
C GLY A 569 -24.18 -8.27 -5.77
N ALA A 570 -23.38 -7.60 -4.95
CA ALA A 570 -23.81 -6.42 -4.18
C ALA A 570 -22.65 -5.44 -3.96
N ILE A 571 -23.01 -4.15 -3.87
CA ILE A 571 -22.09 -3.07 -3.50
C ILE A 571 -22.77 -2.16 -2.47
N GLU A 572 -22.07 -1.87 -1.39
CA GLU A 572 -22.47 -0.86 -0.41
C GLU A 572 -21.75 0.46 -0.70
N ALA A 573 -22.36 1.59 -0.34
CA ALA A 573 -21.77 2.91 -0.57
C ALA A 573 -21.83 3.80 0.67
N ILE A 574 -20.68 4.39 1.04
CA ILE A 574 -20.55 5.33 2.16
C ILE A 574 -19.99 6.65 1.64
N LYS A 575 -20.50 7.76 2.17
CA LYS A 575 -20.02 9.10 1.85
C LYS A 575 -19.15 9.68 2.96
N LEU A 576 -18.01 10.26 2.62
CA LEU A 576 -17.23 11.13 3.51
C LEU A 576 -17.47 12.59 3.10
N THR A 577 -18.14 13.35 3.96
CA THR A 577 -18.62 14.72 3.63
C THR A 577 -17.85 15.83 4.35
N THR A 578 -16.89 15.46 5.18
CA THR A 578 -16.11 16.39 5.98
C THR A 578 -14.67 16.45 5.46
N SER A 579 -14.18 17.67 5.23
CA SER A 579 -12.80 17.94 4.87
C SER A 579 -12.01 18.31 6.13
N TYR A 580 -10.90 17.59 6.35
CA TYR A 580 -10.05 17.75 7.53
C TYR A 580 -8.73 18.43 7.21
N ARG A 581 -8.32 18.41 5.93
CA ARG A 581 -7.00 18.86 5.50
C ARG A 581 -6.99 20.24 4.86
N SER A 582 -8.12 20.68 4.32
CA SER A 582 -8.23 21.96 3.64
C SER A 582 -8.90 23.03 4.47
N SER A 583 -8.43 24.27 4.32
CA SER A 583 -9.06 25.44 4.94
C SER A 583 -10.50 25.64 4.45
N PRO A 584 -11.40 26.23 5.27
CA PRO A 584 -12.76 26.54 4.85
C PRO A 584 -12.83 27.34 3.54
N GLU A 585 -11.89 28.26 3.32
CA GLU A 585 -11.80 29.08 2.12
C GLU A 585 -11.53 28.23 0.86
N ILE A 586 -10.62 27.27 0.98
CA ILE A 586 -10.26 26.33 -0.07
C ILE A 586 -11.42 25.35 -0.32
N THR A 587 -12.00 24.76 0.73
CA THR A 587 -13.18 23.90 0.63
C THR A 587 -14.37 24.63 -0.01
N GLN A 588 -14.58 25.91 0.31
CA GLN A 588 -15.64 26.73 -0.27
C GLN A 588 -15.41 27.01 -1.76
N LEU A 589 -14.15 27.25 -2.16
CA LEU A 589 -13.79 27.42 -3.56
C LEU A 589 -14.21 26.18 -4.37
N PHE A 590 -13.92 24.97 -3.88
CA PHE A 590 -14.36 23.71 -4.52
C PHE A 590 -15.84 23.43 -4.43
N GLY A 591 -16.50 23.86 -3.36
CA GLY A 591 -17.95 23.74 -3.25
C GLY A 591 -18.71 24.40 -4.41
N HIS A 592 -18.10 25.34 -5.15
CA HIS A 592 -18.69 25.90 -6.37
C HIS A 592 -18.75 24.90 -7.54
N LEU A 593 -17.96 23.83 -7.50
CA LEU A 593 -17.93 22.78 -8.53
C LEU A 593 -18.99 21.70 -8.28
N LEU A 594 -19.51 21.63 -7.06
CA LEU A 594 -20.50 20.62 -6.66
C LEU A 594 -21.93 21.09 -6.91
N ASP A 595 -22.84 20.13 -7.05
CA ASP A 595 -24.27 20.40 -7.08
C ASP A 595 -24.74 21.10 -5.79
N PRO A 596 -25.76 21.97 -5.85
CA PRO A 596 -26.24 22.73 -4.69
C PRO A 596 -26.66 21.88 -3.49
N SER A 597 -27.08 20.63 -3.69
CA SER A 597 -27.42 19.69 -2.62
C SER A 597 -26.19 19.15 -1.90
N GLU A 598 -25.13 18.79 -2.64
CA GLU A 598 -23.88 18.26 -2.08
C GLU A 598 -23.09 19.36 -1.37
N ARG A 599 -23.13 20.57 -1.94
CA ARG A 599 -22.53 21.76 -1.34
C ARG A 599 -23.06 22.06 0.06
N ARG A 600 -24.33 21.78 0.35
CA ARG A 600 -24.93 21.99 1.69
C ARG A 600 -24.45 20.99 2.73
N THR A 601 -23.95 19.83 2.30
CA THR A 601 -23.44 18.80 3.19
C THR A 601 -21.95 18.93 3.48
N LEU A 602 -21.23 19.73 2.69
CA LEU A 602 -19.81 20.01 2.89
C LEU A 602 -19.55 20.65 4.25
N ARG A 603 -18.58 20.09 4.98
CA ARG A 603 -18.05 20.67 6.22
C ARG A 603 -16.53 20.74 6.13
N SER A 604 -15.94 21.82 6.62
CA SER A 604 -14.50 21.90 6.90
C SER A 604 -14.31 22.07 8.40
N ILE A 605 -13.38 21.30 8.97
CA ILE A 605 -13.03 21.35 10.39
C ILE A 605 -11.74 22.18 10.62
N HIS A 606 -11.04 22.54 9.53
CA HIS A 606 -9.81 23.31 9.63
C HIS A 606 -10.08 24.77 10.05
N ARG A 607 -9.09 25.40 10.68
CA ARG A 607 -9.14 26.84 10.98
C ARG A 607 -9.21 27.66 9.68
N PRO A 608 -9.86 28.83 9.69
CA PRO A 608 -9.78 29.79 8.59
C PRO A 608 -8.32 30.02 8.17
N GLY A 609 -8.06 29.84 6.88
CA GLY A 609 -6.75 30.00 6.28
C GLY A 609 -6.60 31.32 5.53
N VAL A 610 -5.54 31.41 4.73
CA VAL A 610 -5.38 32.50 3.76
C VAL A 610 -6.31 32.22 2.58
N LYS A 611 -7.09 33.21 2.17
CA LYS A 611 -7.94 33.08 0.98
C LYS A 611 -7.07 32.84 -0.26
N PRO A 612 -7.44 31.88 -1.14
CA PRO A 612 -6.74 31.68 -2.39
C PRO A 612 -6.70 32.96 -3.21
N GLN A 613 -5.51 33.35 -3.67
CA GLN A 613 -5.33 34.52 -4.53
C GLN A 613 -5.44 34.08 -5.99
N VAL A 614 -6.26 34.76 -6.78
CA VAL A 614 -6.38 34.50 -8.23
C VAL A 614 -5.93 35.75 -8.97
N MET A 615 -4.81 35.66 -9.68
CA MET A 615 -4.24 36.75 -10.47
C MET A 615 -4.43 36.46 -11.96
N ALA A 616 -4.97 37.40 -12.74
CA ALA A 616 -5.12 37.28 -14.19
C ALA A 616 -4.07 38.16 -14.89
N ILE A 617 -3.13 37.56 -15.63
CA ILE A 617 -1.95 38.23 -16.20
C ILE A 617 -1.84 37.91 -17.69
N GLU A 618 -2.09 38.89 -18.56
CA GLU A 618 -2.17 38.65 -20.01
C GLU A 618 -0.78 38.50 -20.68
N ASN A 619 0.22 39.21 -20.18
CA ASN A 619 1.58 39.26 -20.74
C ASN A 619 2.43 38.08 -20.22
N THR A 620 3.15 37.39 -21.12
CA THR A 620 4.04 36.26 -20.79
C THR A 620 5.13 36.66 -19.78
N ASP A 621 5.74 37.83 -19.95
CA ASP A 621 6.89 38.25 -19.15
C ASP A 621 6.45 38.63 -17.73
N GLU A 622 5.32 39.32 -17.61
CA GLU A 622 4.68 39.62 -16.33
C GLU A 622 4.20 38.34 -15.63
N TYR A 623 3.67 37.38 -16.39
CA TYR A 623 3.26 36.07 -15.88
C TYR A 623 4.45 35.29 -15.32
N LEU A 624 5.58 35.25 -16.05
CA LEU A 624 6.80 34.60 -15.57
C LEU A 624 7.43 35.35 -14.38
N ALA A 625 7.39 36.68 -14.37
CA ALA A 625 7.84 37.48 -13.24
C ALA A 625 7.02 37.17 -11.98
N CYS A 626 5.70 37.06 -12.11
CA CYS A 626 4.80 36.70 -11.02
C CYS A 626 5.10 35.30 -10.48
N ILE A 627 5.30 34.29 -11.34
CA ILE A 627 5.66 32.94 -10.88
C ILE A 627 7.02 32.94 -10.18
N ARG A 628 8.03 33.65 -10.71
CA ARG A 628 9.34 33.74 -10.05
C ARG A 628 9.23 34.39 -8.67
N GLN A 629 8.40 35.40 -8.53
CA GLN A 629 8.14 36.04 -7.24
C GLN A 629 7.45 35.08 -6.26
N ALA A 630 6.41 34.36 -6.71
CA ALA A 630 5.72 33.37 -5.87
C ALA A 630 6.68 32.24 -5.42
N VAL A 631 7.51 31.73 -6.35
CA VAL A 631 8.54 30.72 -6.03
C VAL A 631 9.57 31.25 -5.04
N ALA A 632 10.01 32.51 -5.18
CA ALA A 632 10.95 33.12 -4.26
C ALA A 632 10.35 33.27 -2.85
N GLN A 633 9.09 33.73 -2.75
CA GLN A 633 8.37 33.82 -1.48
C GLN A 633 8.14 32.44 -0.84
N ALA A 634 7.90 31.41 -1.64
CA ALA A 634 7.76 30.05 -1.16
C ALA A 634 9.06 29.49 -0.54
N HIS A 635 10.24 29.90 -1.03
CA HIS A 635 11.53 29.52 -0.41
C HIS A 635 11.76 30.17 0.97
N GLU A 636 11.09 31.28 1.26
CA GLU A 636 11.18 31.94 2.57
C GLU A 636 10.30 31.25 3.63
N ARG A 637 9.43 30.33 3.21
CA ARG A 637 8.47 29.61 4.08
C ARG A 637 9.00 28.20 4.36
N GLU A 638 8.71 27.70 5.55
CA GLU A 638 8.96 26.30 5.89
C GLU A 638 7.94 25.38 5.21
N GLY A 639 8.38 24.20 4.76
CA GLY A 639 7.54 23.18 4.16
C GLY A 639 7.82 22.88 2.69
N LEU A 640 6.95 22.10 2.08
CA LEU A 640 7.05 21.69 0.68
C LEU A 640 6.00 22.44 -0.17
N THR A 641 6.47 23.22 -1.14
CA THR A 641 5.61 23.93 -2.09
C THR A 641 5.63 23.25 -3.46
N ALA A 642 4.48 22.98 -4.04
CA ALA A 642 4.40 22.45 -5.41
C ALA A 642 3.92 23.48 -6.42
N VAL A 643 4.69 23.65 -7.49
CA VAL A 643 4.27 24.34 -8.71
C VAL A 643 3.61 23.31 -9.61
N LEU A 644 2.27 23.35 -9.69
CA LEU A 644 1.45 22.30 -10.28
C LEU A 644 1.10 22.59 -11.74
N CYS A 645 1.52 21.71 -12.64
CA CYS A 645 1.27 21.83 -14.08
C CYS A 645 0.35 20.73 -14.60
N ALA A 646 -0.49 20.99 -15.60
CA ALA A 646 -1.41 19.97 -16.16
C ALA A 646 -0.67 18.82 -16.82
N HIS A 647 0.42 19.14 -17.53
CA HIS A 647 1.08 18.21 -18.44
C HIS A 647 2.60 18.32 -18.33
N LYS A 648 3.28 17.21 -18.62
CA LYS A 648 4.75 17.10 -18.58
C LYS A 648 5.45 18.13 -19.48
N ASP A 649 4.87 18.49 -20.62
CA ASP A 649 5.41 19.53 -21.51
C ASP A 649 5.47 20.91 -20.83
N ARG A 650 4.46 21.21 -20.01
CA ARG A 650 4.37 22.46 -19.26
C ARG A 650 5.42 22.50 -18.15
N VAL A 651 5.60 21.38 -17.44
CA VAL A 651 6.69 21.20 -16.46
C VAL A 651 8.04 21.45 -17.13
N PHE A 652 8.28 20.85 -18.30
CA PHE A 652 9.54 21.04 -19.00
C PHE A 652 9.76 22.49 -19.45
N TRP A 653 8.71 23.16 -19.95
CA TRP A 653 8.79 24.57 -20.33
C TRP A 653 9.06 25.48 -19.12
N LEU A 654 8.34 25.31 -18.01
CA LEU A 654 8.54 26.13 -16.80
C LEU A 654 9.89 25.87 -16.14
N ALA A 655 10.36 24.63 -16.10
CA ALA A 655 11.69 24.30 -15.59
C ALA A 655 12.79 25.10 -16.29
N LYS A 656 12.68 25.29 -17.62
CA LYS A 656 13.63 26.12 -18.38
C LYS A 656 13.56 27.61 -18.02
N GLN A 657 12.40 28.11 -17.62
CA GLN A 657 12.19 29.53 -17.30
C GLN A 657 12.57 29.89 -15.85
N LEU A 658 12.45 28.91 -14.95
CA LEU A 658 12.72 29.03 -13.52
C LEU A 658 14.15 28.58 -13.14
N GLY A 659 14.78 27.73 -13.96
CA GLY A 659 16.13 27.23 -13.71
C GLY A 659 16.21 26.41 -12.43
N ASP A 660 17.33 26.54 -11.70
CA ASP A 660 17.62 25.76 -10.49
C ASP A 660 16.82 26.21 -9.25
N THR A 661 15.91 27.17 -9.40
CA THR A 661 15.02 27.62 -8.31
C THR A 661 13.89 26.63 -8.02
N VAL A 662 13.71 25.58 -8.83
CA VAL A 662 12.70 24.54 -8.59
C VAL A 662 13.27 23.17 -8.86
N VAL A 663 12.90 22.18 -8.04
CA VAL A 663 13.28 20.79 -8.26
C VAL A 663 12.21 20.10 -9.11
N ARG A 664 12.57 19.62 -10.30
CA ARG A 664 11.63 18.87 -11.16
C ARG A 664 11.50 17.43 -10.68
N VAL A 665 10.31 17.05 -10.24
CA VAL A 665 9.99 15.66 -9.86
C VAL A 665 9.80 14.80 -11.11
N ARG A 666 10.35 13.59 -11.09
CA ARG A 666 10.16 12.59 -12.15
C ARG A 666 9.40 11.37 -11.63
N ASP A 667 8.94 10.54 -12.56
CA ASP A 667 8.33 9.24 -12.24
C ASP A 667 9.31 8.43 -11.35
N ASN A 668 8.84 7.88 -10.23
CA ASN A 668 9.59 7.08 -9.24
C ASN A 668 10.67 7.81 -8.41
N GLU A 669 10.76 9.14 -8.44
CA GLU A 669 11.64 9.87 -7.52
C GLU A 669 10.90 10.23 -6.22
N PRO A 670 11.50 10.00 -5.04
CA PRO A 670 10.90 10.42 -3.78
C PRO A 670 10.84 11.95 -3.69
N LEU A 671 9.80 12.46 -3.03
CA LEU A 671 9.67 13.90 -2.80
C LEU A 671 10.72 14.40 -1.79
N PRO A 672 11.27 15.61 -1.99
CA PRO A 672 12.10 16.26 -0.97
C PRO A 672 11.24 16.63 0.25
N LYS A 673 11.88 16.75 1.42
CA LYS A 673 11.20 17.08 2.68
C LYS A 673 10.72 18.54 2.73
N GLU A 674 11.43 19.44 2.06
CA GLU A 674 11.20 20.89 2.05
C GLU A 674 11.66 21.50 0.72
N GLY A 675 11.21 22.72 0.45
CA GLY A 675 11.58 23.51 -0.74
C GLY A 675 10.47 23.60 -1.78
N VAL A 676 10.82 24.01 -3.00
CA VAL A 676 9.86 24.18 -4.09
C VAL A 676 10.10 23.18 -5.20
N ILE A 677 9.06 22.41 -5.53
CA ILE A 677 9.08 21.40 -6.58
C ILE A 677 8.22 21.83 -7.77
N LEU A 678 8.55 21.30 -8.94
CA LEU A 678 7.76 21.42 -10.16
C LEU A 678 7.29 20.02 -10.57
N ILE A 679 5.97 19.84 -10.62
CA ILE A 679 5.33 18.53 -10.78
C ILE A 679 4.12 18.62 -11.70
N ASP A 680 3.84 17.55 -12.45
CA ASP A 680 2.62 17.46 -13.23
C ASP A 680 1.44 16.88 -12.42
N LEU A 681 0.24 17.11 -12.92
CA LEU A 681 -1.02 16.78 -12.26
C LEU A 681 -1.19 15.29 -11.97
N ALA A 682 -0.73 14.43 -12.89
CA ALA A 682 -0.84 12.98 -12.72
C ALA A 682 0.08 12.50 -11.60
N LEU A 683 1.28 13.09 -11.49
CA LEU A 683 2.21 12.77 -10.41
C LEU A 683 1.82 13.36 -9.05
N ALA A 684 1.21 14.54 -9.03
CA ALA A 684 0.79 15.22 -7.80
C ALA A 684 -0.42 14.57 -7.12
N LYS A 685 -1.16 13.71 -7.82
CA LYS A 685 -2.36 13.08 -7.29
C LYS A 685 -2.05 12.14 -6.13
N GLY A 686 -2.86 12.23 -5.06
CA GLY A 686 -2.64 11.49 -3.81
C GLY A 686 -1.52 12.06 -2.93
N LEU A 687 -0.86 13.15 -3.35
CA LEU A 687 0.19 13.83 -2.58
C LEU A 687 -0.35 15.07 -1.86
N GLU A 688 0.39 15.50 -0.84
CA GLU A 688 0.06 16.65 -0.02
C GLU A 688 1.23 17.62 0.03
N PHE A 689 0.91 18.91 -0.09
CA PHE A 689 1.87 20.01 -0.07
C PHE A 689 1.40 21.08 0.92
N ASP A 690 2.33 21.84 1.48
CA ASP A 690 1.98 22.93 2.40
C ASP A 690 1.45 24.15 1.64
N GLU A 691 1.92 24.36 0.42
CA GLU A 691 1.49 25.42 -0.50
C GLU A 691 1.51 24.93 -1.94
N VAL A 692 0.57 25.43 -2.77
CA VAL A 692 0.57 25.17 -4.21
C VAL A 692 0.40 26.42 -5.04
N ILE A 693 1.26 26.51 -6.07
CA ILE A 693 1.23 27.54 -7.10
C ILE A 693 0.70 26.89 -8.38
N ILE A 694 -0.39 27.43 -8.94
CA ILE A 694 -1.02 26.87 -10.14
C ILE A 694 -0.83 27.81 -11.34
N PRO A 695 0.19 27.58 -12.17
CA PRO A 695 0.43 28.34 -13.40
C PRO A 695 -0.53 27.95 -14.54
N MET A 696 -1.66 28.65 -14.68
CA MET A 696 -2.65 28.39 -15.75
C MET A 696 -2.45 29.27 -16.99
N LEU A 697 -2.67 28.69 -18.18
CA LEU A 697 -2.94 29.45 -19.42
C LEU A 697 -4.43 29.32 -19.73
N ARG A 698 -5.07 30.42 -20.14
CA ARG A 698 -6.48 30.50 -20.56
C ARG A 698 -6.79 29.40 -21.58
N GLN A 699 -7.38 28.29 -21.12
CA GLN A 699 -8.33 27.48 -21.88
C GLN A 699 -9.04 26.39 -21.03
N ARG A 700 -10.35 26.27 -21.31
CA ARG A 700 -11.38 25.27 -20.90
C ARG A 700 -11.75 25.17 -19.41
N SER A 701 -13.05 25.25 -19.12
CA SER A 701 -13.62 25.16 -17.76
C SER A 701 -13.37 23.80 -17.11
N MET A 702 -13.32 22.73 -17.89
CA MET A 702 -13.10 21.36 -17.42
C MET A 702 -11.67 21.17 -16.88
N THR A 703 -10.65 21.69 -17.58
CA THR A 703 -9.26 21.70 -17.10
C THR A 703 -9.13 22.46 -15.79
N THR A 704 -9.81 23.59 -15.66
CA THR A 704 -9.85 24.40 -14.43
C THR A 704 -10.44 23.62 -13.25
N GLN A 705 -11.52 22.85 -13.49
CA GLN A 705 -12.13 21.98 -12.48
C GLN A 705 -11.19 20.87 -12.02
N ILE A 706 -10.43 20.27 -12.93
CA ILE A 706 -9.48 19.20 -12.62
C ILE A 706 -8.26 19.75 -11.84
N TYR A 707 -7.73 20.92 -12.19
CA TYR A 707 -6.67 21.59 -11.43
C TYR A 707 -7.12 21.98 -10.03
N LEU A 708 -8.33 22.52 -9.92
CA LEU A 708 -8.93 22.79 -8.63
C LEU A 708 -9.07 21.47 -7.85
N ALA A 709 -9.69 20.44 -8.45
CA ALA A 709 -9.90 19.12 -7.86
C ALA A 709 -8.62 18.48 -7.30
N ALA A 710 -7.48 18.60 -7.98
CA ALA A 710 -6.20 18.09 -7.49
C ALA A 710 -5.54 18.99 -6.44
N ALA A 711 -5.76 20.31 -6.49
CA ALA A 711 -5.31 21.25 -5.48
C ALA A 711 -6.15 21.20 -4.17
N CYS A 712 -7.14 20.31 -4.10
CA CYS A 712 -8.07 20.22 -2.99
C CYS A 712 -7.57 19.56 -1.71
N THR A 713 -6.29 19.23 -1.58
CA THR A 713 -5.74 18.59 -0.38
C THR A 713 -4.99 19.57 0.53
N LEU A 714 -5.07 20.88 0.27
CA LEU A 714 -3.98 21.79 0.62
C LEU A 714 -4.35 22.94 1.58
N PRO A 715 -3.39 23.48 2.37
CA PRO A 715 -3.60 24.58 3.31
C PRO A 715 -3.63 26.00 2.68
N SER A 716 -2.91 26.23 1.58
CA SER A 716 -2.85 27.50 0.84
C SER A 716 -2.71 27.27 -0.68
N VAL A 717 -3.39 28.10 -1.48
CA VAL A 717 -3.37 28.03 -2.95
C VAL A 717 -3.18 29.44 -3.51
N GLU A 718 -2.11 29.66 -4.28
CA GLU A 718 -1.94 30.85 -5.12
C GLU A 718 -2.14 30.47 -6.60
N LEU A 719 -3.19 31.03 -7.21
CA LEU A 719 -3.58 30.81 -8.61
C LEU A 719 -3.06 31.97 -9.45
N CYS A 720 -2.07 31.70 -10.30
CA CYS A 720 -1.60 32.64 -11.32
C CYS A 720 -2.15 32.20 -12.67
N THR A 721 -3.19 32.88 -13.13
CA THR A 721 -3.88 32.64 -14.40
C THR A 721 -3.40 33.63 -15.46
N ARG A 722 -3.25 33.16 -16.69
CA ARG A 722 -3.03 34.00 -17.88
C ARG A 722 -4.20 33.90 -18.85
#